data_AF-A0A924Z0G1-F1
#
_entry.id   AF-A0A924Z0G1-F1
#
_cell.length_a   1.000
_cell.length_b   1.000
_cell.length_c   1.000
_cell.angle_alpha   90.00
_cell.angle_beta   90.00
_cell.angle_gamma   90.00
#
_symmetry.space_group_name_H-M   'P 1'
#
loop_
_entity.id
_entity.type
_entity.pdbx_description
1 polymer ?
#
loop_
_entity_poly.entity_id
_entity_poly.type
_entity_poly.pdbx_seq_one_letter_code
_entity_poly.pdbx_strand_id
1 'polypeptide(L)'
;STLATTTEILDYLRLLFARCGDAHCPQCECPLSARSAQEIVEQILALEAGRKVMILAPLVRGKRGTHREVFETIAKAGFVRVRVNGDLIEASQPPKLAKTKPHTIEAIVDRIVVKAGLQARLRESVELALKYGNGTVVLSEQTDDGWEDHAYSSRFACADCGVSFAELEPRTFSFNSPHGACLSCRGLGVLVAEESDFDAISARQSERQELCPDCGGSRLNPFARGVRFRELTLPELLGKTVSEAAAIITSWQTSEVSKTSEVSVARVLERTLPAIRGRLEFLTQVGADYLTLDRPTRTLSGGEFQRARLAACLGSGLVGACYVLDEPTVGLHPKDTAAMIGTLHELRDQGNTVLVVEHDPDVMRSADYLIDLGPGAGADGGRVIASGTPYEVANNAHSVTGKFLQSNRQVSCTALAAGLSHGNIDSTKPVASAIPLKDWLTLSDISVHNLRGVSVRIPLQALTAITGVSGSGKTSLVHHALVPHVRETLARSLREKADGIARLVEVTQSPLGRTPTSNPATYSGVWDEVCHLFAQTRESKLRGFRASRFRFNSPSGRCEACRGRGVQRVRLQLLPDVFVTCPTCRGERFNAATLQVRFHGLTAADVLRQRIDEAAETFANLSRVAGVLKTFREVGLGYLRLGQAATTLSGGEAQRVKLATEL
;
A
#
# COMPACT_ATOMS: atom_id res chain seq x y z
N SER A 1 0.22 0.51 6.09
CA SER A 1 1.30 -0.04 5.24
C SER A 1 1.48 0.73 3.95
N THR A 2 2.70 0.68 3.45
CA THR A 2 3.12 0.99 2.07
C THR A 2 3.63 -0.28 1.38
N LEU A 3 3.98 -0.18 0.10
CA LEU A 3 4.68 -1.25 -0.62
C LEU A 3 5.95 -1.68 0.16
N ALA A 4 6.80 -0.72 0.53
CA ALA A 4 8.06 -0.99 1.24
C ALA A 4 7.89 -1.65 2.63
N THR A 5 6.80 -1.38 3.35
CA THR A 5 6.53 -2.10 4.61
C THR A 5 6.05 -3.54 4.37
N THR A 6 5.34 -3.77 3.26
CA THR A 6 4.77 -5.09 2.94
C THR A 6 5.84 -6.05 2.46
N THR A 7 6.87 -5.52 1.82
CA THR A 7 8.01 -6.25 1.27
C THR A 7 9.23 -6.24 2.20
N GLU A 8 9.08 -5.70 3.42
CA GLU A 8 10.15 -5.54 4.43
C GLU A 8 11.35 -4.68 4.00
N ILE A 9 11.32 -4.11 2.79
CA ILE A 9 12.37 -3.22 2.27
C ILE A 9 12.58 -2.05 3.23
N LEU A 10 11.50 -1.50 3.79
CA LEU A 10 11.60 -0.39 4.73
C LEU A 10 12.39 -0.76 5.98
N ASP A 11 12.33 -1.99 6.48
CA ASP A 11 13.03 -2.36 7.71
C ASP A 11 14.55 -2.42 7.52
N TYR A 12 15.01 -2.88 6.36
CA TYR A 12 16.42 -2.78 5.98
C TYR A 12 16.85 -1.33 5.74
N LEU A 13 16.02 -0.51 5.09
CA LEU A 13 16.31 0.91 4.89
C LEU A 13 16.39 1.66 6.23
N ARG A 14 15.51 1.37 7.18
CA ARG A 14 15.54 1.96 8.53
C ARG A 14 16.85 1.61 9.25
N LEU A 15 17.32 0.37 9.11
CA LEU A 15 18.62 -0.04 9.67
C LEU A 15 19.78 0.68 8.99
N LEU A 16 19.75 0.78 7.66
CA LEU A 16 20.76 1.49 6.86
C LEU A 16 20.85 2.96 7.26
N PHE A 17 19.74 3.69 7.23
CA PHE A 17 19.71 5.13 7.57
C PHE A 17 20.06 5.39 9.05
N ALA A 18 19.71 4.49 9.97
CA ALA A 18 20.07 4.65 11.38
C ALA A 18 21.57 4.44 11.67
N ARG A 19 22.25 3.61 10.87
CA ARG A 19 23.66 3.26 11.12
C ARG A 19 24.64 3.97 10.20
N CYS A 20 24.21 4.38 9.02
CA CYS A 20 25.05 4.95 7.98
C CYS A 20 24.62 6.35 7.56
N GLY A 21 23.48 6.85 8.05
CA GLY A 21 22.94 8.15 7.67
C GLY A 21 23.55 9.31 8.43
N ASP A 22 23.82 10.39 7.70
CA ASP A 22 24.29 11.67 8.22
C ASP A 22 23.09 12.50 8.69
N ALA A 23 22.97 12.71 10.00
CA ALA A 23 21.94 13.56 10.57
C ALA A 23 22.31 15.03 10.44
N HIS A 24 21.31 15.86 10.16
CA HIS A 24 21.45 17.31 10.09
C HIS A 24 20.41 17.95 11.00
N CYS A 25 20.75 19.12 11.56
CA CYS A 25 19.79 19.89 12.36
C CYS A 25 18.64 20.37 11.46
N PRO A 26 17.37 20.08 11.78
CA PRO A 26 16.23 20.54 10.96
C PRO A 26 16.03 22.06 10.93
N GLN A 27 16.73 22.82 11.78
CA GLN A 27 16.61 24.27 11.88
C GLN A 27 17.70 25.03 11.13
N CYS A 28 18.94 24.51 11.11
CA CYS A 28 20.10 25.21 10.56
C CYS A 28 20.93 24.34 9.60
N GLU A 29 20.51 23.10 9.35
CA GLU A 29 21.16 22.14 8.44
C GLU A 29 22.60 21.75 8.75
N CYS A 30 23.16 22.19 9.88
CA CYS A 30 24.49 21.76 10.30
C CYS A 30 24.53 20.24 10.61
N PRO A 31 25.62 19.54 10.25
CA PRO A 31 25.79 18.13 10.58
C PRO A 31 25.73 17.89 12.09
N LEU A 32 25.01 16.84 12.49
CA LEU A 32 24.92 16.36 13.87
C LEU A 32 25.81 15.14 14.01
N SER A 33 26.84 15.25 14.86
CA SER A 33 27.61 14.10 15.30
C SER A 33 27.80 14.18 16.81
N ALA A 34 27.66 13.05 17.48
CA ALA A 34 28.11 12.90 18.85
C ALA A 34 29.52 12.28 18.79
N ARG A 35 30.51 12.95 19.37
CA ARG A 35 31.87 12.45 19.46
C ARG A 35 32.27 12.31 20.92
N SER A 36 32.90 11.20 21.26
CA SER A 36 33.46 11.05 22.60
C SER A 36 34.61 12.05 22.80
N ALA A 37 34.91 12.41 24.05
CA ALA A 37 36.07 13.27 24.34
C ALA A 37 37.37 12.67 23.78
N GLN A 38 37.47 11.34 23.76
CA GLN A 38 38.61 10.61 23.22
C GLN A 38 38.73 10.77 21.68
N GLU A 39 37.63 10.65 20.93
CA GLU A 39 37.62 10.85 19.47
C GLU A 39 38.02 12.28 19.09
N ILE A 40 37.54 13.28 19.85
CA ILE A 40 37.91 14.69 19.63
C ILE A 40 39.41 14.88 19.85
N VAL A 41 39.98 14.25 20.88
CA VAL A 41 41.43 14.29 21.15
C VAL A 41 42.23 13.63 20.04
N GLU A 42 41.80 12.47 19.56
CA GLU A 42 42.45 11.75 18.46
C GLU A 42 42.44 12.56 17.16
N GLN A 43 41.35 13.28 16.88
CA GLN A 43 41.27 14.17 15.73
C GLN A 43 42.22 15.37 15.84
N ILE A 44 42.38 15.96 17.03
CA ILE A 44 43.35 17.05 17.25
C ILE A 44 44.79 16.54 17.09
N LEU A 45 45.06 15.31 17.54
CA LEU A 45 46.39 14.69 17.39
C LEU A 45 46.71 14.29 15.95
N ALA A 46 45.70 14.12 15.09
CA ALA A 46 45.87 13.85 13.67
C ALA A 46 46.27 15.09 12.84
N LEU A 47 46.19 16.29 13.42
CA LEU A 47 46.65 17.53 12.78
C LEU A 47 48.18 17.56 12.66
N GLU A 48 48.70 18.35 11.71
CA GLU A 48 50.14 18.48 11.47
C GLU A 48 50.90 18.95 12.72
N ALA A 49 52.05 18.33 12.97
CA ALA A 49 52.90 18.71 14.09
C ALA A 49 53.38 20.17 13.95
N GLY A 50 53.23 20.94 15.04
CA GLY A 50 53.55 22.37 15.07
C GLY A 50 52.35 23.30 14.87
N ARG A 51 51.18 22.77 14.49
CA ARG A 51 49.95 23.56 14.31
C ARG A 51 49.45 24.11 15.64
N LYS A 52 48.98 25.36 15.66
CA LYS A 52 48.43 25.98 16.88
C LYS A 52 46.92 25.80 16.91
N VAL A 53 46.41 25.35 18.05
CA VAL A 53 44.98 25.14 18.26
C VAL A 53 44.54 25.80 19.57
N MET A 54 43.33 26.34 19.58
CA MET A 54 42.65 26.84 20.77
C MET A 54 41.42 25.98 21.03
N ILE A 55 41.29 25.49 22.27
CA ILE A 55 40.12 24.75 22.72
C ILE A 55 39.24 25.76 23.45
N LEU A 56 38.02 25.97 22.95
CA LEU A 56 37.07 26.91 23.53
C LEU A 56 35.82 26.20 24.04
N ALA A 57 35.31 26.67 25.17
CA ALA A 57 33.99 26.32 25.69
C ALA A 57 32.98 27.38 25.23
N PRO A 58 32.01 27.06 24.36
CA PRO A 58 31.00 28.03 23.93
C PRO A 58 29.91 28.19 25.01
N LEU A 59 29.89 29.33 25.70
CA LEU A 59 28.87 29.61 26.73
C LEU A 59 27.64 30.32 26.16
N VAL A 60 27.85 31.19 25.17
CA VAL A 60 26.79 31.90 24.46
C VAL A 60 27.08 31.87 22.97
N ARG A 61 26.08 31.52 22.15
CA ARG A 61 26.17 31.57 20.68
C ARG A 61 24.96 32.31 20.13
N GLY A 62 25.19 33.44 19.46
CA GLY A 62 24.15 34.19 18.76
C GLY A 62 22.96 34.71 19.59
N LYS A 63 23.06 34.81 20.93
CA LYS A 63 21.94 35.23 21.79
C LYS A 63 21.99 36.71 22.10
N ARG A 64 20.82 37.38 22.10
CA ARG A 64 20.69 38.79 22.51
C ARG A 64 20.75 38.92 24.03
N GLY A 65 21.45 39.93 24.52
CA GLY A 65 21.55 40.20 25.95
C GLY A 65 22.91 40.78 26.36
N THR A 66 22.99 41.27 27.60
CA THR A 66 24.23 41.82 28.15
C THR A 66 25.15 40.74 28.73
N HIS A 67 24.61 39.55 29.02
CA HIS A 67 25.33 38.33 29.44
C HIS A 67 26.35 38.52 30.59
N ARG A 68 26.12 39.47 31.51
CA ARG A 68 27.05 39.75 32.62
C ARG A 68 27.31 38.53 33.51
N GLU A 69 26.27 37.77 33.80
CA GLU A 69 26.34 36.54 34.61
C GLU A 69 27.25 35.47 33.98
N VAL A 70 27.37 35.47 32.65
CA VAL A 70 28.26 34.55 31.93
C VAL A 70 29.71 34.89 32.20
N PHE A 71 30.09 36.17 32.16
CA PHE A 71 31.46 36.60 32.49
C PHE A 71 31.83 36.30 33.94
N GLU A 72 30.88 36.45 34.88
CA GLU A 72 31.09 36.03 36.27
C GLU A 72 31.31 34.52 36.39
N THR A 73 30.59 33.72 35.62
CA THR A 73 30.74 32.26 35.58
C THR A 73 32.12 31.87 35.02
N ILE A 74 32.57 32.55 33.95
CA ILE A 74 33.90 32.36 33.34
C ILE A 74 35.00 32.72 34.35
N ALA A 75 34.86 33.83 35.06
CA ALA A 75 35.82 34.27 36.07
C ALA A 75 35.88 33.30 37.27
N LYS A 76 34.72 32.83 37.77
CA LYS A 76 34.64 31.83 38.84
C LYS A 76 35.24 30.48 38.43
N ALA A 77 35.15 30.13 37.15
CA ALA A 77 35.76 28.93 36.59
C ALA A 77 37.29 29.05 36.41
N GLY A 78 37.86 30.25 36.64
CA GLY A 78 39.31 30.49 36.54
C GLY A 78 39.82 30.75 35.13
N PHE A 79 38.94 30.94 34.15
CA PHE A 79 39.36 31.26 32.78
C PHE A 79 39.80 32.72 32.66
N VAL A 80 41.04 32.94 32.21
CA VAL A 80 41.64 34.28 32.09
C VAL A 80 41.25 34.98 30.79
N ARG A 81 40.98 34.22 29.73
CA ARG A 81 40.73 34.75 28.38
C ARG A 81 39.39 34.27 27.84
N VAL A 82 38.71 35.16 27.12
CA VAL A 82 37.43 34.88 26.49
C VAL A 82 37.43 35.50 25.09
N ARG A 83 36.78 34.83 24.14
CA ARG A 83 36.53 35.31 22.80
C ARG A 83 35.10 35.82 22.72
N VAL A 84 34.92 37.09 22.37
CA VAL A 84 33.61 37.75 22.31
C VAL A 84 33.41 38.34 20.92
N ASN A 85 32.45 37.79 20.16
CA ASN A 85 32.18 38.16 18.77
C ASN A 85 33.43 38.12 17.86
N GLY A 86 34.36 37.20 18.13
CA GLY A 86 35.63 37.07 17.40
C GLY A 86 36.83 37.75 18.09
N ASP A 87 36.59 38.74 18.96
CA ASP A 87 37.67 39.48 19.62
C ASP A 87 38.17 38.76 20.88
N LEU A 88 39.49 38.60 20.99
CA LEU A 88 40.16 38.02 22.14
C LEU A 88 40.39 39.07 23.22
N ILE A 89 39.81 38.85 24.40
CA ILE A 89 39.87 39.78 25.52
C ILE A 89 40.17 39.05 26.84
N GLU A 90 40.59 39.80 27.86
CA GLU A 90 40.73 39.28 29.22
C GLU A 90 39.38 39.23 29.93
N ALA A 91 39.09 38.12 30.61
CA ALA A 91 37.84 37.91 31.33
C ALA A 91 37.64 38.90 32.50
N SER A 92 38.73 39.47 33.02
CA SER A 92 38.73 40.52 34.04
C SER A 92 38.20 41.87 33.54
N GLN A 93 38.19 42.09 32.21
CA GLN A 93 37.77 43.35 31.58
C GLN A 93 36.67 43.10 30.53
N PRO A 94 35.45 42.69 30.96
CA PRO A 94 34.37 42.36 30.03
C PRO A 94 33.85 43.61 29.29
N PRO A 95 33.61 43.53 27.97
CA PRO A 95 33.10 44.64 27.17
C PRO A 95 31.63 44.92 27.52
N LYS A 96 31.21 46.18 27.32
CA LYS A 96 29.78 46.54 27.42
C LYS A 96 29.02 46.02 26.20
N LEU A 97 28.36 44.87 26.35
CA LEU A 97 27.51 44.26 25.32
C LEU A 97 26.14 44.94 25.22
N ALA A 98 25.61 45.05 24.00
CA ALA A 98 24.34 45.71 23.73
C ALA A 98 23.16 44.74 23.87
N LYS A 99 22.15 45.09 24.69
CA LYS A 99 21.01 44.20 24.98
C LYS A 99 20.23 43.74 23.74
N THR A 100 20.23 44.54 22.67
CA THR A 100 19.45 44.29 21.44
C THR A 100 20.19 43.50 20.38
N LYS A 101 21.52 43.34 20.49
CA LYS A 101 22.35 42.65 19.48
C LYS A 101 22.64 41.21 19.90
N PRO A 102 22.69 40.25 18.96
CA PRO A 102 23.15 38.90 19.25
C PRO A 102 24.66 38.91 19.53
N HIS A 103 25.08 38.12 20.51
CA HIS A 103 26.48 38.00 20.90
C HIS A 103 26.90 36.53 21.01
N THR A 104 28.17 36.27 20.72
CA THR A 104 28.83 34.97 20.89
C THR A 104 29.97 35.13 21.89
N ILE A 105 30.00 34.30 22.93
CA ILE A 105 30.93 34.35 24.07
C ILE A 105 31.48 32.94 24.31
N GLU A 106 32.78 32.80 24.20
CA GLU A 106 33.48 31.50 24.27
C GLU A 106 34.68 31.63 25.20
N ALA A 107 34.74 30.83 26.26
CA ALA A 107 35.89 30.81 27.16
C ALA A 107 37.04 30.02 26.54
N ILE A 108 38.25 30.56 26.56
CA ILE A 108 39.43 29.84 26.06
C ILE A 108 39.92 28.93 27.18
N VAL A 109 39.78 27.63 26.97
CA VAL A 109 40.13 26.59 27.95
C VAL A 109 41.63 26.28 27.89
N ASP A 110 42.16 26.04 26.70
CA ASP A 110 43.60 25.85 26.50
C ASP A 110 44.05 26.34 25.12
N ARG A 111 45.34 26.64 24.99
CA ARG A 111 46.02 27.00 23.74
C ARG A 111 47.24 26.12 23.60
N ILE A 112 47.24 25.27 22.58
CA ILE A 112 48.18 24.15 22.46
C ILE A 112 48.87 24.23 21.10
N VAL A 113 50.13 23.81 21.05
CA VAL A 113 50.86 23.55 19.81
C VAL A 113 50.94 22.04 19.65
N VAL A 114 50.41 21.49 18.56
CA VAL A 114 50.32 20.04 18.34
C VAL A 114 51.71 19.41 18.30
N LYS A 115 51.98 18.48 19.24
CA LYS A 115 53.24 17.76 19.42
C LYS A 115 52.95 16.38 20.03
N ALA A 116 53.87 15.43 19.85
CA ALA A 116 53.77 14.10 20.45
C ALA A 116 53.73 14.19 21.99
N GLY A 117 52.93 13.33 22.64
CA GLY A 117 52.85 13.22 24.10
C GLY A 117 51.83 14.15 24.81
N LEU A 118 51.03 14.91 24.06
CA LEU A 118 50.04 15.86 24.63
C LEU A 118 48.67 15.24 24.97
N GLN A 119 48.50 13.93 24.83
CA GLN A 119 47.19 13.27 24.87
C GLN A 119 46.46 13.47 26.21
N ALA A 120 47.15 13.34 27.35
CA ALA A 120 46.55 13.54 28.67
C ALA A 120 46.07 14.99 28.90
N ARG A 121 46.86 15.97 28.47
CA ARG A 121 46.54 17.40 28.56
C ARG A 121 45.36 17.77 27.66
N LEU A 122 45.38 17.30 26.40
CA LEU A 122 44.29 17.53 25.46
C LEU A 122 42.97 16.96 25.99
N ARG A 123 43.00 15.75 26.56
CA ARG A 123 41.81 15.13 27.14
C ARG A 123 41.22 15.95 28.27
N GLU A 124 42.05 16.41 29.22
CA GLU A 124 41.59 17.27 30.32
C GLU A 124 41.00 18.58 29.79
N SER A 125 41.64 19.23 28.82
CA SER A 125 41.13 20.46 28.21
C SER A 125 39.82 20.25 27.46
N VAL A 126 39.68 19.17 26.70
CA VAL A 126 38.44 18.84 25.97
C VAL A 126 37.32 18.50 26.94
N GLU A 127 37.56 17.68 27.97
CA GLU A 127 36.57 17.35 29.00
C GLU A 127 36.11 18.61 29.77
N LEU A 128 37.03 19.52 30.10
CA LEU A 128 36.73 20.79 30.75
C LEU A 128 35.91 21.69 29.81
N ALA A 129 36.27 21.76 28.53
CA ALA A 129 35.53 22.55 27.54
C ALA A 129 34.11 22.03 27.32
N LEU A 130 33.95 20.70 27.20
CA LEU A 130 32.64 20.06 27.12
C LEU A 130 31.81 20.31 28.38
N LYS A 131 32.42 20.29 29.58
CA LYS A 131 31.72 20.57 30.83
C LYS A 131 31.14 21.99 30.87
N TYR A 132 31.95 23.01 30.54
CA TYR A 132 31.52 24.41 30.59
C TYR A 132 30.71 24.85 29.36
N GLY A 133 30.91 24.21 28.21
CA GLY A 133 30.15 24.42 26.97
C GLY A 133 28.85 23.59 26.88
N ASN A 134 28.39 23.03 28.00
CA ASN A 134 27.18 22.19 28.10
C ASN A 134 27.13 21.04 27.08
N GLY A 135 28.26 20.36 26.92
CA GLY A 135 28.45 19.24 26.01
C GLY A 135 29.00 19.63 24.64
N THR A 136 29.27 20.91 24.37
CA THR A 136 29.85 21.39 23.11
C THR A 136 31.27 21.95 23.35
N VAL A 137 32.16 21.77 22.39
CA VAL A 137 33.52 22.35 22.37
C VAL A 137 33.78 22.95 20.99
N VAL A 138 34.53 24.04 20.93
CA VAL A 138 34.97 24.64 19.66
C VAL A 138 36.48 24.53 19.59
N LEU A 139 36.98 23.93 18.52
CA LEU A 139 38.39 23.87 18.20
C LEU A 139 38.68 24.96 17.16
N SER A 140 39.45 25.96 17.54
CA SER A 140 39.95 26.97 16.60
C SER A 140 41.37 26.60 16.20
N GLU A 141 41.62 26.28 14.94
CA GLU A 141 42.94 25.91 14.43
C GLU A 141 43.54 27.01 13.56
N GLN A 142 44.85 27.16 13.62
CA GLN A 142 45.58 28.10 12.77
C GLN A 142 45.86 27.45 11.41
N THR A 143 45.32 28.03 10.34
CA THR A 143 45.55 27.71 8.92
C THR A 143 46.42 28.79 8.27
N ASP A 144 46.87 28.58 7.03
CA ASP A 144 47.66 29.57 6.28
C ASP A 144 46.85 30.87 6.00
N ASP A 145 45.52 30.75 5.93
CA ASP A 145 44.58 31.84 5.66
C ASP A 145 43.94 32.46 6.93
N GLY A 146 44.29 31.99 8.13
CA GLY A 146 43.80 32.56 9.39
C GLY A 146 43.49 31.54 10.48
N TRP A 147 42.40 31.78 11.22
CA TRP A 147 41.88 30.86 12.22
C TRP A 147 40.56 30.26 11.73
N GLU A 148 40.46 28.93 11.73
CA GLU A 148 39.27 28.19 11.32
C GLU A 148 38.65 27.49 12.53
N ASP A 149 37.34 27.60 12.70
CA ASP A 149 36.61 27.10 13.86
C ASP A 149 35.81 25.84 13.52
N HIS A 150 36.05 24.76 14.27
CA HIS A 150 35.34 23.49 14.18
C HIS A 150 34.62 23.19 15.48
N ALA A 151 33.30 23.08 15.46
CA ALA A 151 32.51 22.76 16.66
C ALA A 151 32.23 21.26 16.77
N TYR A 152 32.42 20.70 17.97
CA TYR A 152 32.13 19.30 18.30
C TYR A 152 31.14 19.23 19.47
N SER A 153 30.32 18.18 19.50
CA SER A 153 29.41 17.90 20.60
C SER A 153 29.61 16.49 21.14
N SER A 154 29.57 16.35 22.46
CA SER A 154 29.58 15.08 23.19
C SER A 154 28.19 14.43 23.29
N ARG A 155 27.16 15.14 22.86
CA ARG A 155 25.77 14.67 22.77
C ARG A 155 25.32 14.79 21.33
N PHE A 156 24.25 14.10 20.96
CA PHE A 156 23.65 14.26 19.63
C PHE A 156 22.86 15.59 19.56
N ALA A 157 23.57 16.71 19.58
CA ALA A 157 23.02 18.06 19.71
C ALA A 157 23.61 19.00 18.68
N CYS A 158 22.80 19.95 18.20
CA CYS A 158 23.26 20.96 17.27
C CYS A 158 24.19 21.96 17.98
N ALA A 159 25.40 22.13 17.46
CA ALA A 159 26.37 23.08 18.01
C ALA A 159 25.92 24.55 17.89
N ASP A 160 25.06 24.86 16.92
CA ASP A 160 24.63 26.24 16.65
C ASP A 160 23.27 26.56 17.28
N CYS A 161 22.30 25.65 17.18
CA CYS A 161 20.97 25.85 17.76
C CYS A 161 20.90 25.48 19.25
N GLY A 162 21.82 24.64 19.75
CA GLY A 162 21.80 24.09 21.11
C GLY A 162 20.67 23.07 21.38
N VAL A 163 19.90 22.70 20.35
CA VAL A 163 18.84 21.69 20.44
C VAL A 163 19.48 20.31 20.49
N SER A 164 19.09 19.51 21.49
CA SER A 164 19.50 18.12 21.61
C SER A 164 18.47 17.20 20.94
N PHE A 165 18.97 16.18 20.27
CA PHE A 165 18.18 15.15 19.60
C PHE A 165 18.49 13.78 20.21
N ALA A 166 17.58 12.83 20.02
CA ALA A 166 17.84 11.43 20.35
C ALA A 166 18.82 10.84 19.32
N GLU A 167 19.57 9.82 19.75
CA GLU A 167 20.42 9.06 18.83
C GLU A 167 19.60 8.42 17.69
N LEU A 168 20.26 8.22 16.56
CA LEU A 168 19.65 7.53 15.43
C LEU A 168 19.48 6.04 15.74
N GLU A 169 18.23 5.63 15.79
CA GLU A 169 17.85 4.23 15.90
C GLU A 169 16.88 3.87 14.76
N PRO A 170 16.75 2.58 14.39
CA PRO A 170 15.81 2.18 13.35
C PRO A 170 14.36 2.59 13.64
N ARG A 171 13.95 2.75 14.91
CA ARG A 171 12.62 3.25 15.29
C ARG A 171 12.39 4.73 14.97
N THR A 172 13.46 5.52 14.85
CA THR A 172 13.41 6.94 14.42
C THR A 172 12.91 7.07 12.99
N PHE A 173 13.13 6.05 12.15
CA PHE A 173 12.69 6.00 10.76
C PHE A 173 11.38 5.23 10.56
N SER A 174 10.66 4.91 11.63
CA SER A 174 9.35 4.25 11.55
C SER A 174 8.22 5.24 11.75
N PHE A 175 7.39 5.43 10.72
CA PHE A 175 6.15 6.20 10.85
C PHE A 175 5.05 5.45 11.63
N ASN A 176 5.27 4.18 12.01
CA ASN A 176 4.38 3.44 12.90
C ASN A 176 4.78 3.59 14.38
N SER A 177 5.89 4.28 14.66
CA SER A 177 6.41 4.53 16.00
C SER A 177 6.26 6.02 16.34
N PRO A 178 5.87 6.38 17.58
CA PRO A 178 5.81 7.78 17.99
C PRO A 178 7.18 8.48 17.89
N HIS A 179 8.29 7.73 17.91
CA HIS A 179 9.65 8.27 17.78
C HIS A 179 9.98 8.77 16.36
N GLY A 180 9.34 8.23 15.33
CA GLY A 180 9.59 8.58 13.94
C GLY A 180 8.41 9.24 13.23
N ALA A 181 7.19 9.04 13.74
CA ALA A 181 5.98 9.57 13.15
C ALA A 181 5.92 11.10 13.18
N CYS A 182 5.43 11.69 12.08
CA CYS A 182 5.01 13.08 12.05
C CYS A 182 3.95 13.33 13.14
N LEU A 183 4.14 14.37 13.94
CA LEU A 183 3.26 14.68 15.08
C LEU A 183 1.83 15.02 14.64
N SER A 184 1.69 15.73 13.52
CA SER A 184 0.40 16.26 13.06
C SER A 184 -0.51 15.20 12.47
N CYS A 185 0.03 14.31 11.62
CA CYS A 185 -0.74 13.21 11.03
C CYS A 185 -0.53 11.87 11.74
N ARG A 186 0.26 11.82 12.83
CA ARG A 186 0.62 10.60 13.58
C ARG A 186 1.12 9.46 12.68
N GLY A 187 1.87 9.81 11.63
CA GLY A 187 2.43 8.83 10.69
C GLY A 187 1.48 8.33 9.60
N LEU A 188 0.28 8.91 9.45
CA LEU A 188 -0.64 8.58 8.36
C LEU A 188 -0.24 9.19 7.02
N GLY A 189 0.41 10.35 7.04
CA GLY A 189 0.79 11.14 5.85
C GLY A 189 -0.34 11.99 5.25
N VAL A 190 -1.58 11.76 5.70
CA VAL A 190 -2.77 12.50 5.29
C VAL A 190 -3.50 13.00 6.51
N LEU A 191 -4.25 14.09 6.36
CA LEU A 191 -5.19 14.52 7.37
C LEU A 191 -6.52 13.78 7.15
N VAL A 192 -7.00 13.10 8.18
CA VAL A 192 -8.35 12.53 8.19
C VAL A 192 -9.23 13.55 8.87
N ALA A 193 -10.24 14.07 8.17
CA ALA A 193 -11.25 14.91 8.81
C ALA A 193 -11.88 14.12 9.97
N GLU A 194 -11.90 14.69 11.18
CA GLU A 194 -12.52 14.03 12.32
C GLU A 194 -14.00 13.77 12.00
N GLU A 195 -14.40 12.50 12.10
CA GLU A 195 -15.78 12.07 11.95
C GLU A 195 -16.59 12.66 13.13
N SER A 196 -17.25 13.80 12.90
CA SER A 196 -18.38 14.18 13.74
C SER A 196 -19.55 13.23 13.46
N ASP A 197 -20.14 12.76 14.55
CA ASP A 197 -21.18 11.74 14.65
C ASP A 197 -22.37 11.89 13.66
N PHE A 198 -22.87 10.72 13.22
CA PHE A 198 -24.13 10.49 12.47
C PHE A 198 -24.19 11.00 11.01
N ASP A 199 -23.60 10.23 10.08
CA ASP A 199 -24.35 9.66 8.94
C ASP A 199 -23.44 8.75 8.08
N ALA A 200 -23.54 7.44 8.29
CA ALA A 200 -22.79 6.40 7.56
C ALA A 200 -23.19 6.24 6.07
N ILE A 201 -23.86 7.23 5.48
CA ILE A 201 -24.36 7.23 4.10
C ILE A 201 -23.57 8.23 3.21
N SER A 202 -22.91 9.23 3.80
CA SER A 202 -22.10 10.22 3.07
C SER A 202 -20.59 9.89 3.01
N ALA A 203 -20.12 8.89 3.77
CA ALA A 203 -18.72 8.45 3.78
C ALA A 203 -18.18 7.90 2.44
N ARG A 204 -19.02 7.84 1.40
CA ARG A 204 -18.62 7.47 0.03
C ARG A 204 -18.06 8.65 -0.79
N GLN A 205 -18.13 9.89 -0.30
CA GLN A 205 -17.88 11.08 -1.14
C GLN A 205 -16.69 11.97 -0.74
N SER A 206 -15.84 11.58 0.20
CA SER A 206 -14.56 12.28 0.44
C SER A 206 -13.37 11.36 0.18
N GLU A 207 -13.10 11.06 -1.10
CA GLU A 207 -11.87 10.37 -1.53
C GLU A 207 -10.66 11.32 -1.61
N ARG A 208 -10.84 12.62 -1.39
CA ARG A 208 -9.72 13.58 -1.34
C ARG A 208 -9.15 13.64 0.06
N GLN A 209 -8.28 12.68 0.36
CA GLN A 209 -7.40 12.79 1.51
C GLN A 209 -6.30 13.79 1.20
N GLU A 210 -6.33 14.94 1.86
CA GLU A 210 -5.30 15.96 1.71
C GLU A 210 -4.00 15.47 2.34
N LEU A 211 -2.89 15.70 1.62
CA LEU A 211 -1.55 15.42 2.13
C LEU A 211 -1.31 16.28 3.37
N CYS A 212 -0.71 15.69 4.40
CA CYS A 212 -0.35 16.43 5.60
C CYS A 212 0.65 17.54 5.24
N PRO A 213 0.36 18.82 5.53
CA PRO A 213 1.22 19.94 5.12
C PRO A 213 2.59 19.90 5.80
N ASP A 214 2.66 19.43 7.06
CA ASP A 214 3.90 19.42 7.82
C ASP A 214 4.89 18.37 7.32
N CYS A 215 4.38 17.20 6.91
CA CYS A 215 5.22 16.13 6.39
C CYS A 215 5.24 16.02 4.86
N GLY A 216 4.37 16.76 4.14
CA GLY A 216 4.19 16.62 2.70
C GLY A 216 3.84 15.20 2.26
N GLY A 217 3.15 14.41 3.10
CA GLY A 217 2.87 12.99 2.84
C GLY A 217 3.93 11.97 3.27
N SER A 218 5.15 12.40 3.62
CA SER A 218 6.27 11.50 3.98
C SER A 218 6.12 10.71 5.29
N ARG A 219 5.12 11.08 6.12
CA ARG A 219 4.75 10.41 7.40
C ARG A 219 5.77 10.51 8.53
N LEU A 220 6.98 10.99 8.27
CA LEU A 220 8.05 11.07 9.25
C LEU A 220 8.14 12.46 9.90
N ASN A 221 8.69 12.53 11.10
CA ASN A 221 8.97 13.79 11.79
C ASN A 221 10.13 14.57 11.11
N PRO A 222 10.29 15.88 11.38
CA PRO A 222 11.32 16.70 10.73
C PRO A 222 12.75 16.15 10.89
N PHE A 223 13.08 15.58 12.04
CA PHE A 223 14.41 15.05 12.33
C PHE A 223 14.75 13.83 11.48
N ALA A 224 13.89 12.81 11.47
CA ALA A 224 14.08 11.60 10.68
C ALA A 224 14.10 11.88 9.16
N ARG A 225 13.32 12.87 8.69
CA ARG A 225 13.30 13.29 7.28
C ARG A 225 14.58 13.97 6.83
N GLY A 226 15.29 14.63 7.74
CA GLY A 226 16.51 15.37 7.43
C GLY A 226 17.78 14.50 7.39
N VAL A 227 17.70 13.22 7.75
CA VAL A 227 18.85 12.31 7.70
C VAL A 227 19.08 11.88 6.25
N ARG A 228 20.33 12.01 5.80
CA ARG A 228 20.74 11.70 4.42
C ARG A 228 21.69 10.53 4.40
N PHE A 229 21.56 9.67 3.40
CA PHE A 229 22.58 8.67 3.07
C PHE A 229 22.94 8.87 1.60
N ARG A 230 24.20 9.24 1.34
CA ARG A 230 24.70 9.57 -0.01
C ARG A 230 23.78 10.57 -0.72
N GLU A 231 23.57 11.70 -0.06
CA GLU A 231 22.76 12.85 -0.51
C GLU A 231 21.24 12.62 -0.59
N LEU A 232 20.76 11.39 -0.43
CA LEU A 232 19.32 11.08 -0.46
C LEU A 232 18.74 10.92 0.94
N THR A 233 17.58 11.51 1.18
CA THR A 233 16.77 11.27 2.37
C THR A 233 15.92 9.99 2.20
N LEU A 234 15.48 9.41 3.32
CA LEU A 234 14.61 8.23 3.28
C LEU A 234 13.29 8.50 2.53
N PRO A 235 12.57 9.63 2.75
CA PRO A 235 11.37 9.95 1.97
C PRO A 235 11.63 10.06 0.46
N GLU A 236 12.73 10.67 0.04
CA GLU A 236 13.06 10.80 -1.39
C GLU A 236 13.29 9.43 -2.02
N LEU A 237 14.00 8.54 -1.34
CA LEU A 237 14.21 7.17 -1.80
C LEU A 237 12.89 6.38 -1.85
N LEU A 238 12.02 6.55 -0.84
CA LEU A 238 10.72 5.87 -0.82
C LEU A 238 9.76 6.41 -1.90
N GLY A 239 9.92 7.67 -2.31
CA GLY A 239 9.17 8.26 -3.41
C GLY A 239 9.60 7.80 -4.81
N LYS A 240 10.73 7.09 -4.92
CA LYS A 240 11.18 6.48 -6.18
C LYS A 240 10.37 5.26 -6.54
N THR A 241 10.26 5.01 -7.85
CA THR A 241 9.77 3.74 -8.37
C THR A 241 10.72 2.60 -7.98
N VAL A 242 10.24 1.36 -7.97
CA VAL A 242 11.06 0.18 -7.68
C VAL A 242 12.26 0.11 -8.63
N SER A 243 12.07 0.40 -9.93
CA SER A 243 13.18 0.40 -10.91
C SER A 243 14.22 1.48 -10.61
N GLU A 244 13.80 2.69 -10.26
CA GLU A 244 14.72 3.78 -9.90
C GLU A 244 15.46 3.47 -8.59
N ALA A 245 14.74 2.96 -7.58
CA ALA A 245 15.32 2.55 -6.32
C ALA A 245 16.35 1.43 -6.52
N ALA A 246 16.06 0.42 -7.37
CA ALA A 246 16.99 -0.65 -7.68
C ALA A 246 18.29 -0.13 -8.31
N ALA A 247 18.20 0.83 -9.22
CA ALA A 247 19.36 1.49 -9.81
C ALA A 247 20.19 2.25 -8.77
N ILE A 248 19.55 2.96 -7.85
CA ILE A 248 20.21 3.70 -6.75
C ILE A 248 20.93 2.72 -5.79
N ILE A 249 20.24 1.65 -5.37
CA ILE A 249 20.85 0.66 -4.45
C ILE A 249 22.02 -0.06 -5.12
N THR A 250 21.92 -0.35 -6.42
CA THR A 250 23.00 -0.96 -7.20
C THR A 250 24.19 -0.03 -7.31
N SER A 251 23.97 1.27 -7.62
CA SER A 251 25.05 2.25 -7.68
C SER A 251 25.75 2.36 -6.33
N TRP A 252 24.98 2.27 -5.23
CA TRP A 252 25.54 2.30 -3.90
C TRP A 252 26.41 1.09 -3.56
N GLN A 253 26.08 -0.08 -4.11
CA GLN A 253 26.88 -1.28 -3.92
C GLN A 253 28.16 -1.26 -4.76
N THR A 254 28.13 -0.66 -5.96
CA THR A 254 29.29 -0.59 -6.86
C THR A 254 30.28 0.50 -6.52
N SER A 255 29.83 1.62 -5.93
CA SER A 255 30.72 2.67 -5.45
C SER A 255 31.52 2.11 -4.26
N GLU A 256 32.82 1.89 -4.47
CA GLU A 256 33.79 1.28 -3.55
C GLU A 256 33.36 1.28 -2.07
N VAL A 257 32.93 0.11 -1.59
CA VAL A 257 32.76 -0.22 -0.16
C VAL A 257 34.09 -0.07 0.62
N SER A 258 35.18 0.30 -0.06
CA SER A 258 36.57 0.26 0.41
C SER A 258 37.13 1.56 1.01
N LYS A 259 36.33 2.59 1.28
CA LYS A 259 36.84 3.85 1.89
C LYS A 259 36.19 4.27 3.21
N THR A 260 35.31 3.45 3.80
CA THR A 260 34.76 3.77 5.12
C THR A 260 35.68 3.19 6.19
N SER A 261 36.33 4.07 6.97
CA SER A 261 37.29 3.73 8.03
C SER A 261 36.66 2.92 9.19
N GLU A 262 35.33 2.93 9.31
CA GLU A 262 34.58 2.23 10.36
C GLU A 262 34.10 0.83 9.93
N VAL A 263 34.67 -0.20 10.57
CA VAL A 263 34.33 -1.62 10.38
C VAL A 263 32.84 -1.93 10.67
N SER A 264 32.22 -1.19 11.59
CA SER A 264 30.81 -1.35 11.96
C SER A 264 29.87 -0.97 10.81
N VAL A 265 30.14 0.15 10.13
CA VAL A 265 29.36 0.67 9.00
C VAL A 265 29.49 -0.24 7.79
N ALA A 266 30.71 -0.67 7.46
CA ALA A 266 30.97 -1.59 6.35
C ALA A 266 30.14 -2.89 6.47
N ARG A 267 30.10 -3.50 7.67
CA ARG A 267 29.30 -4.72 7.92
C ARG A 267 27.79 -4.52 7.73
N VAL A 268 27.27 -3.33 8.06
CA VAL A 268 25.86 -3.01 7.83
C VAL A 268 25.58 -2.91 6.33
N LEU A 269 26.45 -2.24 5.58
CA LEU A 269 26.31 -2.09 4.13
C LEU A 269 26.37 -3.45 3.40
N GLU A 270 27.33 -4.30 3.75
CA GLU A 270 27.51 -5.64 3.18
C GLU A 270 26.29 -6.55 3.37
N ARG A 271 25.52 -6.36 4.46
CA ARG A 271 24.32 -7.15 4.74
C ARG A 271 23.03 -6.53 4.23
N THR A 272 22.88 -5.21 4.35
CA THR A 272 21.62 -4.53 4.02
C THR A 272 21.45 -4.29 2.53
N LEU A 273 22.49 -3.84 1.82
CA LEU A 273 22.37 -3.50 0.39
C LEU A 273 21.99 -4.72 -0.48
N PRO A 274 22.63 -5.90 -0.35
CA PRO A 274 22.21 -7.08 -1.12
C PRO A 274 20.79 -7.54 -0.80
N ALA A 275 20.38 -7.47 0.47
CA ALA A 275 19.03 -7.86 0.89
C ALA A 275 17.94 -6.92 0.36
N ILE A 276 18.24 -5.61 0.29
CA ILE A 276 17.35 -4.62 -0.33
C ILE A 276 17.31 -4.84 -1.85
N ARG A 277 18.48 -4.99 -2.48
CA ARG A 277 18.60 -5.18 -3.93
C ARG A 277 17.80 -6.41 -4.39
N GLY A 278 17.99 -7.56 -3.74
CA GLY A 278 17.25 -8.78 -4.08
C GLY A 278 15.73 -8.60 -3.98
N ARG A 279 15.23 -7.91 -2.94
CA ARG A 279 13.79 -7.61 -2.80
C ARG A 279 13.27 -6.68 -3.91
N LEU A 280 14.06 -5.70 -4.34
CA LEU A 280 13.71 -4.81 -5.46
C LEU A 280 13.75 -5.55 -6.81
N GLU A 281 14.69 -6.48 -6.99
CA GLU A 281 14.77 -7.36 -8.15
C GLU A 281 13.54 -8.27 -8.23
N PHE A 282 13.11 -8.90 -7.13
CA PHE A 282 11.88 -9.71 -7.09
C PHE A 282 10.63 -8.88 -7.43
N LEU A 283 10.54 -7.63 -6.95
CA LEU A 283 9.44 -6.74 -7.32
C LEU A 283 9.45 -6.40 -8.83
N THR A 284 10.63 -6.21 -9.40
CA THR A 284 10.78 -5.99 -10.85
C THR A 284 10.35 -7.23 -11.64
N GLN A 285 10.75 -8.43 -11.22
CA GLN A 285 10.41 -9.70 -11.88
C GLN A 285 8.89 -9.95 -11.91
N VAL A 286 8.16 -9.61 -10.84
CA VAL A 286 6.69 -9.72 -10.81
C VAL A 286 5.96 -8.55 -11.47
N GLY A 287 6.66 -7.69 -12.24
CA GLY A 287 6.06 -6.56 -12.95
C GLY A 287 5.45 -5.50 -12.02
N ALA A 288 6.15 -5.20 -10.91
CA ALA A 288 5.82 -4.14 -9.97
C ALA A 288 6.88 -3.02 -9.95
N ASP A 289 7.73 -2.96 -10.98
CA ASP A 289 8.83 -2.02 -11.17
C ASP A 289 8.41 -0.55 -11.23
N TYR A 290 7.20 -0.28 -11.74
CA TYR A 290 6.62 1.06 -11.87
C TYR A 290 6.02 1.63 -10.57
N LEU A 291 5.89 0.82 -9.52
CA LEU A 291 5.30 1.26 -8.25
C LEU A 291 6.32 2.04 -7.42
N THR A 292 5.87 3.07 -6.71
CA THR A 292 6.72 3.73 -5.71
C THR A 292 6.72 2.97 -4.39
N LEU A 293 7.84 3.02 -3.66
CA LEU A 293 8.03 2.30 -2.41
C LEU A 293 7.13 2.83 -1.28
N ASP A 294 6.78 4.11 -1.31
CA ASP A 294 5.85 4.77 -0.39
C ASP A 294 4.36 4.58 -0.73
N ARG A 295 4.05 3.95 -1.88
CA ARG A 295 2.67 3.77 -2.34
C ARG A 295 1.83 3.04 -1.28
N PRO A 296 0.70 3.62 -0.82
CA PRO A 296 -0.15 2.99 0.17
C PRO A 296 -0.71 1.65 -0.33
N THR A 297 -0.70 0.60 0.51
CA THR A 297 -1.20 -0.72 0.11
C THR A 297 -2.67 -0.72 -0.32
N ARG A 298 -3.49 0.16 0.27
CA ARG A 298 -4.91 0.31 -0.06
C ARG A 298 -5.19 0.87 -1.46
N THR A 299 -4.19 1.47 -2.12
CA THR A 299 -4.32 2.02 -3.49
C THR A 299 -3.75 1.07 -4.55
N LEU A 300 -3.25 -0.09 -4.14
CA LEU A 300 -2.87 -1.17 -5.04
C LEU A 300 -4.13 -1.93 -5.46
N SER A 301 -4.19 -2.30 -6.74
CA SER A 301 -5.14 -3.29 -7.23
C SER A 301 -4.90 -4.65 -6.57
N GLY A 302 -5.89 -5.55 -6.62
CA GLY A 302 -5.76 -6.92 -6.09
C GLY A 302 -4.54 -7.64 -6.65
N GLY A 303 -4.35 -7.58 -7.97
CA GLY A 303 -3.18 -8.15 -8.64
C GLY A 303 -1.86 -7.50 -8.22
N GLU A 304 -1.77 -6.16 -8.16
CA GLU A 304 -0.55 -5.49 -7.66
C GLU A 304 -0.20 -5.90 -6.24
N PHE A 305 -1.18 -5.98 -5.33
CA PHE A 305 -0.96 -6.38 -3.94
C PHE A 305 -0.53 -7.85 -3.84
N GLN A 306 -1.15 -8.74 -4.62
CA GLN A 306 -0.79 -10.15 -4.67
C GLN A 306 0.64 -10.35 -5.18
N ARG A 307 1.04 -9.64 -6.24
CA ARG A 307 2.40 -9.69 -6.78
C ARG A 307 3.43 -9.13 -5.80
N ALA A 308 3.14 -8.02 -5.12
CA ALA A 308 4.00 -7.50 -4.06
C ALA A 308 4.18 -8.51 -2.91
N ARG A 309 3.13 -9.26 -2.55
CA ARG A 309 3.21 -10.32 -1.55
C ARG A 309 4.02 -11.51 -2.03
N LEU A 310 3.90 -11.90 -3.30
CA LEU A 310 4.73 -12.94 -3.91
C LEU A 310 6.22 -12.57 -3.89
N ALA A 311 6.55 -11.32 -4.23
CA ALA A 311 7.92 -10.81 -4.13
C ALA A 311 8.45 -10.85 -2.69
N ALA A 312 7.62 -10.54 -1.69
CA ALA A 312 7.98 -10.67 -0.28
C ALA A 312 8.24 -12.14 0.12
N CYS A 313 7.46 -13.08 -0.42
CA CYS A 313 7.66 -14.51 -0.18
C CYS A 313 8.99 -15.01 -0.75
N LEU A 314 9.37 -14.62 -1.97
CA LEU A 314 10.69 -14.94 -2.54
C LEU A 314 11.83 -14.36 -1.69
N GLY A 315 11.66 -13.11 -1.25
CA GLY A 315 12.64 -12.43 -0.39
C GLY A 315 12.80 -13.03 1.01
N SER A 316 11.86 -13.88 1.45
CA SER A 316 11.93 -14.54 2.77
C SER A 316 12.90 -15.72 2.80
N GLY A 317 13.23 -16.31 1.65
CA GLY A 317 14.13 -17.46 1.55
C GLY A 317 13.63 -18.72 2.29
N LEU A 318 12.31 -18.84 2.46
CA LEU A 318 11.71 -20.03 3.06
C LEU A 318 11.90 -21.25 2.15
N VAL A 319 12.19 -22.40 2.76
CA VAL A 319 12.36 -23.70 2.10
C VAL A 319 11.40 -24.70 2.73
N GLY A 320 10.79 -25.57 1.93
CA GLY A 320 9.81 -26.55 2.39
C GLY A 320 8.42 -25.96 2.69
N ALA A 321 8.16 -24.71 2.28
CA ALA A 321 6.84 -24.11 2.39
C ALA A 321 5.90 -24.57 1.28
N CYS A 322 4.60 -24.56 1.54
CA CYS A 322 3.55 -24.77 0.54
C CYS A 322 2.84 -23.43 0.27
N TYR A 323 3.07 -22.87 -0.91
CA TYR A 323 2.44 -21.63 -1.36
C TYR A 323 1.17 -21.97 -2.13
N VAL A 324 0.04 -21.40 -1.70
CA VAL A 324 -1.24 -21.49 -2.41
C VAL A 324 -1.57 -20.12 -2.98
N LEU A 325 -1.62 -20.01 -4.31
CA LEU A 325 -1.87 -18.77 -5.04
C LEU A 325 -3.19 -18.86 -5.80
N ASP A 326 -3.95 -17.76 -5.75
CA ASP A 326 -5.26 -17.64 -6.39
C ASP A 326 -5.18 -16.63 -7.55
N GLU A 327 -5.15 -17.13 -8.80
CA GLU A 327 -5.09 -16.36 -10.04
C GLU A 327 -4.02 -15.23 -10.08
N PRO A 328 -2.71 -15.53 -9.90
CA PRO A 328 -1.65 -14.52 -9.87
C PRO A 328 -1.49 -13.71 -11.18
N THR A 329 -2.03 -14.17 -12.30
CA THR A 329 -2.01 -13.43 -13.58
C THR A 329 -3.12 -12.37 -13.70
N VAL A 330 -4.05 -12.27 -12.73
CA VAL A 330 -5.14 -11.29 -12.77
C VAL A 330 -4.61 -9.86 -12.84
N GLY A 331 -5.07 -9.14 -13.87
CA GLY A 331 -4.66 -7.77 -14.14
C GLY A 331 -3.22 -7.64 -14.64
N LEU A 332 -2.57 -8.75 -15.01
CA LEU A 332 -1.26 -8.76 -15.67
C LEU A 332 -1.46 -8.66 -17.19
N HIS A 333 -0.52 -8.01 -17.87
CA HIS A 333 -0.54 -7.97 -19.32
C HIS A 333 0.09 -9.26 -19.88
N PRO A 334 -0.37 -9.82 -21.02
CA PRO A 334 0.18 -11.06 -21.57
C PRO A 334 1.70 -11.06 -21.78
N LYS A 335 2.28 -9.89 -22.05
CA LYS A 335 3.74 -9.69 -22.15
C LYS A 335 4.49 -10.08 -20.86
N ASP A 336 3.86 -9.88 -19.71
CA ASP A 336 4.49 -10.04 -18.40
C ASP A 336 4.19 -11.43 -17.79
N THR A 337 3.30 -12.22 -18.40
CA THR A 337 2.94 -13.59 -17.95
C THR A 337 4.17 -14.51 -17.89
N ALA A 338 5.08 -14.42 -18.86
CA ALA A 338 6.30 -15.22 -18.88
C ALA A 338 7.21 -14.96 -17.66
N ALA A 339 7.33 -13.70 -17.23
CA ALA A 339 8.12 -13.34 -16.05
C ALA A 339 7.47 -13.87 -14.76
N MET A 340 6.13 -13.83 -14.67
CA MET A 340 5.38 -14.44 -13.57
C MET A 340 5.61 -15.96 -13.50
N ILE A 341 5.52 -16.65 -14.64
CA ILE A 341 5.79 -18.10 -14.71
C ILE A 341 7.22 -18.42 -14.23
N GLY A 342 8.21 -17.67 -14.72
CA GLY A 342 9.61 -17.83 -14.26
C GLY A 342 9.75 -17.67 -12.75
N THR A 343 9.03 -16.70 -12.17
CA THR A 343 9.02 -16.45 -10.73
C THR A 343 8.41 -17.62 -9.93
N LEU A 344 7.33 -18.22 -10.44
CA LEU A 344 6.70 -19.38 -9.81
C LEU A 344 7.63 -20.60 -9.82
N HIS A 345 8.35 -20.81 -10.93
CA HIS A 345 9.36 -21.86 -11.02
C HIS A 345 10.54 -21.60 -10.08
N GLU A 346 11.01 -20.35 -9.95
CA GLU A 346 12.06 -20.02 -9.00
C GLU A 346 11.64 -20.33 -7.55
N LEU A 347 10.40 -19.97 -7.17
CA LEU A 347 9.87 -20.28 -5.85
C LEU A 347 9.84 -21.80 -5.58
N ARG A 348 9.45 -22.59 -6.59
CA ARG A 348 9.49 -24.06 -6.55
C ARG A 348 10.93 -24.58 -6.42
N ASP A 349 11.85 -24.07 -7.23
CA ASP A 349 13.23 -24.55 -7.33
C ASP A 349 14.06 -24.24 -6.07
N GLN A 350 13.62 -23.26 -5.26
CA GLN A 350 14.11 -23.04 -3.90
C GLN A 350 13.73 -24.17 -2.91
N GLY A 351 13.00 -25.19 -3.35
CA GLY A 351 12.58 -26.33 -2.53
C GLY A 351 11.20 -26.18 -1.89
N ASN A 352 10.32 -25.38 -2.50
CA ASN A 352 8.95 -25.18 -2.04
C ASN A 352 7.93 -25.90 -2.93
N THR A 353 6.73 -26.14 -2.39
CA THR A 353 5.57 -26.57 -3.18
C THR A 353 4.76 -25.35 -3.57
N VAL A 354 4.42 -25.24 -4.86
CA VAL A 354 3.65 -24.10 -5.39
C VAL A 354 2.35 -24.63 -6.01
N LEU A 355 1.22 -24.34 -5.37
CA LEU A 355 -0.12 -24.67 -5.84
C LEU A 355 -0.80 -23.41 -6.36
N VAL A 356 -1.19 -23.42 -7.63
CA VAL A 356 -1.77 -22.24 -8.29
C VAL A 356 -3.16 -22.59 -8.83
N VAL A 357 -4.18 -21.81 -8.44
CA VAL A 357 -5.48 -21.79 -9.11
C VAL A 357 -5.37 -20.81 -10.27
N GLU A 358 -5.54 -21.27 -11.51
CA GLU A 358 -5.37 -20.43 -12.70
C GLU A 358 -6.29 -20.85 -13.85
N HIS A 359 -6.47 -19.91 -14.76
CA HIS A 359 -7.18 -20.07 -16.02
C HIS A 359 -6.35 -19.59 -17.22
N ASP A 360 -5.17 -18.99 -17.00
CA ASP A 360 -4.26 -18.58 -18.07
C ASP A 360 -3.61 -19.80 -18.78
N PRO A 361 -3.75 -19.91 -20.12
CA PRO A 361 -3.22 -21.05 -20.87
C PRO A 361 -1.70 -21.22 -20.79
N ASP A 362 -0.93 -20.14 -20.66
CA ASP A 362 0.53 -20.21 -20.64
C ASP A 362 1.02 -20.72 -19.28
N VAL A 363 0.35 -20.33 -18.19
CA VAL A 363 0.60 -20.91 -16.86
C VAL A 363 0.24 -22.39 -16.85
N MET A 364 -0.94 -22.76 -17.36
CA MET A 364 -1.39 -24.16 -17.41
C MET A 364 -0.42 -25.04 -18.21
N ARG A 365 0.10 -24.55 -19.34
CA ARG A 365 1.07 -25.29 -20.17
C ARG A 365 2.44 -25.43 -19.51
N SER A 366 2.84 -24.46 -18.68
CA SER A 366 4.14 -24.46 -18.01
C SER A 366 4.14 -25.23 -16.69
N ALA A 367 2.96 -25.62 -16.18
CA ALA A 367 2.85 -26.36 -14.93
C ALA A 367 3.52 -27.74 -15.00
N ASP A 368 4.21 -28.15 -13.93
CA ASP A 368 4.76 -29.51 -13.82
C ASP A 368 3.65 -30.56 -13.72
N TYR A 369 2.54 -30.18 -13.10
CA TYR A 369 1.39 -31.02 -12.84
C TYR A 369 0.11 -30.19 -12.86
N LEU A 370 -0.94 -30.69 -13.48
CA LEU A 370 -2.21 -30.00 -13.67
C LEU A 370 -3.36 -30.85 -13.12
N ILE A 371 -4.27 -30.20 -12.40
CA ILE A 371 -5.48 -30.82 -11.84
C ILE A 371 -6.68 -30.04 -12.37
N ASP A 372 -7.53 -30.72 -13.15
CA ASP A 372 -8.75 -30.14 -13.70
C ASP A 372 -9.95 -30.50 -12.83
N LEU A 373 -10.68 -29.48 -12.37
CA LEU A 373 -11.88 -29.63 -11.54
C LEU A 373 -13.13 -29.35 -12.38
N GLY A 374 -14.18 -30.13 -12.16
CA GLY A 374 -15.43 -29.96 -12.88
C GLY A 374 -16.48 -31.02 -12.51
N PRO A 375 -17.38 -31.39 -13.45
CA PRO A 375 -17.52 -30.84 -14.81
C PRO A 375 -18.22 -29.48 -14.87
N GLY A 376 -18.91 -29.07 -13.80
CA GLY A 376 -19.61 -27.79 -13.70
C GLY A 376 -19.17 -26.96 -12.48
N ALA A 377 -19.89 -25.87 -12.22
CA ALA A 377 -19.66 -25.01 -11.07
C ALA A 377 -20.58 -25.38 -9.88
N GLY A 378 -20.21 -24.95 -8.67
CA GLY A 378 -21.01 -25.17 -7.48
C GLY A 378 -21.28 -26.65 -7.18
N ALA A 379 -22.56 -27.01 -7.00
CA ALA A 379 -22.96 -28.38 -6.67
C ALA A 379 -22.72 -29.39 -7.81
N ASP A 380 -22.58 -28.92 -9.05
CA ASP A 380 -22.33 -29.76 -10.22
C ASP A 380 -20.82 -29.93 -10.49
N GLY A 381 -19.98 -29.37 -9.62
CA GLY A 381 -18.51 -29.49 -9.65
C GLY A 381 -17.95 -30.36 -8.53
N GLY A 382 -16.74 -30.02 -8.08
CA GLY A 382 -16.09 -30.65 -6.92
C GLY A 382 -15.50 -32.03 -7.20
N ARG A 383 -15.33 -32.41 -8.47
CA ARG A 383 -14.70 -33.67 -8.87
C ARG A 383 -13.42 -33.38 -9.65
N VAL A 384 -12.40 -34.21 -9.46
CA VAL A 384 -11.20 -34.21 -10.30
C VAL A 384 -11.55 -34.93 -11.60
N ILE A 385 -11.53 -34.19 -12.71
CA ILE A 385 -11.85 -34.70 -14.06
C ILE A 385 -10.62 -35.30 -14.72
N ALA A 386 -9.48 -34.62 -14.55
CA ALA A 386 -8.19 -35.05 -15.04
C ALA A 386 -7.11 -34.60 -14.06
N SER A 387 -6.05 -35.40 -13.94
CA SER A 387 -4.88 -35.07 -13.13
C SER A 387 -3.67 -35.74 -13.75
N GLY A 388 -2.61 -34.97 -13.98
CA GLY A 388 -1.42 -35.46 -14.68
C GLY A 388 -0.57 -34.30 -15.17
N THR A 389 0.31 -34.57 -16.13
CA THR A 389 1.03 -33.52 -16.86
C THR A 389 0.04 -32.68 -17.70
N PRO A 390 0.38 -31.43 -18.07
CA PRO A 390 -0.46 -30.62 -18.97
C PRO A 390 -0.81 -31.34 -20.27
N TYR A 391 0.10 -32.16 -20.80
CA TYR A 391 -0.13 -32.98 -21.99
C TYR A 391 -1.20 -34.06 -21.76
N GLU A 392 -1.15 -34.78 -20.63
CA GLU A 392 -2.14 -35.80 -20.30
C GLU A 392 -3.53 -35.19 -20.08
N VAL A 393 -3.61 -34.04 -19.39
CA VAL A 393 -4.89 -33.34 -19.20
C VAL A 393 -5.43 -32.79 -20.53
N ALA A 394 -4.55 -32.24 -21.38
CA ALA A 394 -4.94 -31.81 -22.72
C ALA A 394 -5.61 -32.95 -23.51
N ASN A 395 -5.08 -34.18 -23.42
CA ASN A 395 -5.61 -35.35 -24.12
C ASN A 395 -6.80 -36.05 -23.45
N ASN A 396 -7.30 -35.54 -22.33
CA ASN A 396 -8.46 -36.12 -21.66
C ASN A 396 -9.78 -35.62 -22.28
N ALA A 397 -10.54 -36.53 -22.90
CA ALA A 397 -11.81 -36.21 -23.58
C ALA A 397 -12.91 -35.62 -22.68
N HIS A 398 -12.85 -35.89 -21.37
CA HIS A 398 -13.81 -35.39 -20.38
C HIS A 398 -13.42 -34.01 -19.83
N SER A 399 -12.17 -33.60 -19.96
CA SER A 399 -11.69 -32.29 -19.50
C SER A 399 -12.17 -31.19 -20.45
N VAL A 400 -12.92 -30.22 -19.92
CA VAL A 400 -13.27 -29.00 -20.67
C VAL A 400 -12.00 -28.20 -20.93
N THR A 401 -11.19 -28.02 -19.89
CA THR A 401 -9.89 -27.35 -19.93
C THR A 401 -8.97 -27.97 -20.99
N GLY A 402 -8.89 -29.31 -21.04
CA GLY A 402 -8.06 -30.03 -22.00
C GLY A 402 -8.42 -29.72 -23.46
N LYS A 403 -9.72 -29.59 -23.77
CA LYS A 403 -10.20 -29.20 -25.12
C LYS A 403 -9.70 -27.80 -25.50
N PHE A 404 -9.67 -26.85 -24.56
CA PHE A 404 -9.13 -25.50 -24.79
C PHE A 404 -7.61 -25.45 -24.80
N LEU A 405 -6.92 -26.39 -24.14
CA LEU A 405 -5.46 -26.50 -24.19
C LEU A 405 -4.95 -27.09 -25.51
N GLN A 406 -5.63 -28.14 -26.03
CA GLN A 406 -5.30 -28.78 -27.31
C GLN A 406 -5.53 -27.86 -28.49
N SER A 407 -6.62 -27.11 -28.44
CA SER A 407 -6.96 -26.21 -29.51
C SER A 407 -6.26 -24.88 -29.28
N ASN A 408 -5.41 -24.44 -30.21
CA ASN A 408 -5.19 -23.00 -30.44
C ASN A 408 -6.49 -22.32 -30.94
N ARG A 409 -7.67 -22.77 -30.47
CA ARG A 409 -8.96 -22.12 -30.71
C ARG A 409 -8.90 -20.81 -29.97
N GLN A 410 -8.41 -19.79 -30.67
CA GLN A 410 -9.04 -18.48 -30.56
C GLN A 410 -10.54 -18.73 -30.60
N VAL A 411 -11.25 -18.31 -29.57
CA VAL A 411 -12.71 -18.20 -29.62
C VAL A 411 -13.01 -17.44 -30.89
N SER A 412 -13.59 -18.12 -31.88
CA SER A 412 -13.83 -17.49 -33.17
C SER A 412 -14.93 -16.46 -32.97
N CYS A 413 -14.54 -15.19 -32.83
CA CYS A 413 -15.45 -14.05 -32.71
C CYS A 413 -16.41 -13.92 -33.92
N THR A 414 -16.19 -14.71 -34.98
CA THR A 414 -16.98 -14.71 -36.21
C THR A 414 -18.40 -15.25 -36.03
N ALA A 415 -18.66 -16.16 -35.09
CA ALA A 415 -19.98 -16.78 -34.92
C ALA A 415 -21.00 -15.85 -34.23
N LEU A 416 -20.55 -14.93 -33.36
CA LEU A 416 -21.41 -14.06 -32.57
C LEU A 416 -21.88 -12.80 -33.31
N ALA A 417 -21.09 -12.28 -34.26
CA ALA A 417 -21.48 -11.12 -35.04
C ALA A 417 -22.47 -11.45 -36.18
N ALA A 418 -22.54 -12.71 -36.61
CA ALA A 418 -23.33 -13.12 -37.78
C ALA A 418 -24.55 -14.02 -37.47
N GLY A 419 -24.77 -14.43 -36.21
CA GLY A 419 -25.88 -15.33 -35.87
C GLY A 419 -25.83 -16.71 -36.54
N LEU A 420 -24.64 -17.16 -36.95
CA LEU A 420 -24.44 -18.43 -37.66
C LEU A 420 -23.89 -19.51 -36.72
N SER A 421 -24.57 -20.66 -36.70
CA SER A 421 -24.14 -21.86 -35.97
C SER A 421 -22.90 -22.49 -36.61
N HIS A 422 -21.85 -22.66 -35.78
CA HIS A 422 -20.89 -23.77 -35.81
C HIS A 422 -20.35 -24.18 -37.20
N GLY A 423 -19.71 -23.25 -37.91
CA GLY A 423 -18.92 -23.54 -39.10
C GLY A 423 -17.43 -23.24 -38.88
N ASN A 424 -16.55 -24.12 -39.36
CA ASN A 424 -15.11 -23.91 -39.44
C ASN A 424 -14.85 -22.71 -40.38
N ILE A 425 -14.37 -21.58 -39.86
CA ILE A 425 -14.02 -20.41 -40.66
C ILE A 425 -12.52 -20.20 -40.62
N ASP A 426 -11.95 -20.10 -41.82
CA ASP A 426 -10.55 -19.86 -42.14
C ASP A 426 -10.05 -18.53 -41.53
N SER A 427 -8.99 -18.59 -40.71
CA SER A 427 -8.42 -17.48 -39.95
C SER A 427 -7.65 -16.45 -40.80
N THR A 428 -7.63 -16.61 -42.11
CA THR A 428 -6.86 -15.76 -43.04
C THR A 428 -7.66 -14.63 -43.69
N LYS A 429 -8.98 -14.54 -43.44
CA LYS A 429 -9.81 -13.45 -44.00
C LYS A 429 -10.00 -12.32 -42.98
N PRO A 430 -9.74 -11.05 -43.34
CA PRO A 430 -10.10 -9.91 -42.49
C PRO A 430 -11.61 -9.91 -42.25
N VAL A 431 -11.99 -9.78 -40.98
CA VAL A 431 -13.39 -9.87 -40.52
C VAL A 431 -14.22 -8.77 -41.19
N ALA A 432 -15.23 -9.17 -41.96
CA ALA A 432 -16.15 -8.29 -42.66
C ALA A 432 -17.32 -7.87 -41.74
N SER A 433 -17.26 -6.63 -41.24
CA SER A 433 -18.29 -5.57 -41.29
C SER A 433 -18.08 -4.63 -40.10
N ALA A 434 -17.32 -3.55 -40.30
CA ALA A 434 -17.19 -2.50 -39.31
C ALA A 434 -18.58 -1.92 -39.04
N ILE A 435 -19.08 -2.05 -37.80
CA ILE A 435 -20.25 -1.31 -37.34
C ILE A 435 -19.95 0.17 -37.62
N PRO A 436 -20.82 0.91 -38.34
CA PRO A 436 -20.55 2.31 -38.67
C PRO A 436 -20.49 3.15 -37.38
N LEU A 437 -19.28 3.58 -37.01
CA LEU A 437 -19.01 4.38 -35.81
C LEU A 437 -19.39 5.84 -36.10
N LYS A 438 -20.55 6.29 -35.62
CA LYS A 438 -21.07 7.64 -35.92
C LYS A 438 -20.77 8.63 -34.79
N ASP A 439 -21.17 8.27 -33.57
CA ASP A 439 -21.10 9.16 -32.42
C ASP A 439 -19.89 8.84 -31.54
N TRP A 440 -19.27 9.87 -30.94
CA TRP A 440 -18.03 9.76 -30.19
C TRP A 440 -18.08 10.58 -28.91
N LEU A 441 -17.66 9.97 -27.81
CA LEU A 441 -17.34 10.68 -26.57
C LEU A 441 -15.90 11.15 -26.62
N THR A 442 -15.65 12.44 -26.38
CA THR A 442 -14.30 13.01 -26.45
C THR A 442 -13.87 13.50 -25.08
N LEU A 443 -12.70 13.03 -24.65
CA LEU A 443 -12.00 13.54 -23.48
C LEU A 443 -10.73 14.22 -23.98
N SER A 444 -10.47 15.45 -23.52
CA SER A 444 -9.33 16.24 -23.95
C SER A 444 -8.46 16.63 -22.76
N ASP A 445 -7.14 16.64 -22.98
CA ASP A 445 -6.13 17.15 -22.05
C ASP A 445 -6.18 16.53 -20.63
N ILE A 446 -6.36 15.22 -20.55
CA ILE A 446 -6.44 14.49 -19.27
C ILE A 446 -5.05 14.36 -18.65
N SER A 447 -4.88 14.97 -17.48
CA SER A 447 -3.63 14.94 -16.69
C SER A 447 -3.83 14.41 -15.27
N VAL A 448 -4.47 13.24 -15.15
CA VAL A 448 -4.73 12.57 -13.85
C VAL A 448 -3.71 11.46 -13.60
N HIS A 449 -3.11 11.45 -12.40
CA HIS A 449 -2.05 10.51 -12.00
C HIS A 449 -0.87 10.52 -12.97
N ASN A 450 -0.62 9.40 -13.68
CA ASN A 450 0.46 9.27 -14.64
C ASN A 450 0.07 9.64 -16.08
N LEU A 451 -1.19 10.04 -16.33
CA LEU A 451 -1.62 10.55 -17.63
C LEU A 451 -1.05 11.95 -17.86
N ARG A 452 -0.57 12.24 -19.07
CA ARG A 452 0.11 13.49 -19.44
C ARG A 452 -0.59 14.14 -20.63
N GLY A 453 -1.58 15.00 -20.38
CA GLY A 453 -2.33 15.72 -21.42
C GLY A 453 -3.01 14.81 -22.45
N VAL A 454 -3.53 13.66 -22.01
CA VAL A 454 -4.06 12.64 -22.92
C VAL A 454 -5.43 13.07 -23.46
N SER A 455 -5.57 13.10 -24.78
CA SER A 455 -6.86 13.29 -25.45
C SER A 455 -7.28 11.99 -26.14
N VAL A 456 -8.49 11.50 -25.86
CA VAL A 456 -9.02 10.24 -26.40
C VAL A 456 -10.45 10.41 -26.87
N ARG A 457 -10.80 9.70 -27.96
CA ARG A 457 -12.17 9.60 -28.46
C ARG A 457 -12.65 8.16 -28.35
N ILE A 458 -13.82 7.95 -27.76
CA ILE A 458 -14.42 6.64 -27.53
C ILE A 458 -15.71 6.55 -28.36
N PRO A 459 -15.83 5.59 -29.30
CA PRO A 459 -17.03 5.47 -30.11
C PRO A 459 -18.20 4.97 -29.25
N LEU A 460 -19.37 5.59 -29.43
CA LEU A 460 -20.60 5.16 -28.77
C LEU A 460 -21.21 3.96 -29.50
N GLN A 461 -22.01 3.18 -28.77
CA GLN A 461 -22.71 2.00 -29.30
C GLN A 461 -21.77 0.95 -29.93
N ALA A 462 -20.51 0.93 -29.48
CA ALA A 462 -19.50 -0.01 -29.91
C ALA A 462 -18.86 -0.69 -28.69
N LEU A 463 -18.47 -1.95 -28.86
CA LEU A 463 -17.65 -2.64 -27.86
C LEU A 463 -16.22 -2.08 -27.92
N THR A 464 -15.89 -1.17 -27.00
CA THR A 464 -14.55 -0.57 -26.91
C THR A 464 -13.73 -1.22 -25.81
N ALA A 465 -12.60 -1.82 -26.17
CA ALA A 465 -11.64 -2.36 -25.21
C ALA A 465 -10.49 -1.37 -24.98
N ILE A 466 -10.20 -1.05 -23.72
CA ILE A 466 -9.03 -0.23 -23.33
C ILE A 466 -7.94 -1.18 -22.84
N THR A 467 -6.85 -1.29 -23.60
CA THR A 467 -5.76 -2.23 -23.35
C THR A 467 -4.45 -1.50 -22.98
N GLY A 468 -3.41 -2.27 -22.66
CA GLY A 468 -2.08 -1.77 -22.31
C GLY A 468 -1.50 -2.44 -21.08
N VAL A 469 -0.20 -2.25 -20.85
CA VAL A 469 0.54 -2.84 -19.72
C VAL A 469 0.05 -2.36 -18.35
N SER A 470 0.38 -3.09 -17.29
CA SER A 470 0.09 -2.65 -15.91
C SER A 470 0.77 -1.31 -15.62
N GLY A 471 0.08 -0.43 -14.90
CA GLY A 471 0.58 0.94 -14.67
C GLY A 471 0.42 1.92 -15.83
N SER A 472 -0.02 1.52 -17.03
CA SER A 472 -0.15 2.44 -18.18
C SER A 472 -1.20 3.55 -18.03
N GLY A 473 -2.01 3.53 -16.95
CA GLY A 473 -3.05 4.52 -16.68
C GLY A 473 -4.46 4.12 -17.13
N LYS A 474 -4.72 2.86 -17.49
CA LYS A 474 -6.06 2.36 -17.87
C LYS A 474 -7.14 2.72 -16.84
N THR A 475 -6.89 2.39 -15.57
CA THR A 475 -7.81 2.69 -14.46
C THR A 475 -7.94 4.20 -14.24
N SER A 476 -6.85 4.96 -14.34
CA SER A 476 -6.86 6.43 -14.27
C SER A 476 -7.76 7.03 -15.36
N LEU A 477 -7.63 6.54 -16.59
CA LEU A 477 -8.42 7.02 -17.73
C LEU A 477 -9.90 6.69 -17.56
N VAL A 478 -10.24 5.46 -17.17
CA VAL A 478 -11.63 5.01 -17.06
C VAL A 478 -12.31 5.53 -15.79
N HIS A 479 -11.78 5.21 -14.62
CA HIS A 479 -12.47 5.46 -13.35
C HIS A 479 -12.21 6.86 -12.78
N HIS A 480 -11.08 7.49 -13.11
CA HIS A 480 -10.71 8.79 -12.54
C HIS A 480 -10.82 9.96 -13.52
N ALA A 481 -11.04 9.71 -14.82
CA ALA A 481 -11.30 10.76 -15.81
C ALA A 481 -12.65 10.57 -16.53
N LEU A 482 -12.84 9.45 -17.23
CA LEU A 482 -14.04 9.17 -18.02
C LEU A 482 -15.31 9.10 -17.17
N VAL A 483 -15.32 8.28 -16.11
CA VAL A 483 -16.49 8.11 -15.24
C VAL A 483 -16.91 9.43 -14.56
N PRO A 484 -16.01 10.20 -13.93
CA PRO A 484 -16.35 11.52 -13.38
C PRO A 484 -16.89 12.47 -14.45
N HIS A 485 -16.25 12.53 -15.62
CA HIS A 485 -16.68 13.38 -16.73
C HIS A 485 -18.12 13.05 -17.17
N VAL A 486 -18.42 11.78 -17.43
CA VAL A 486 -19.78 11.37 -17.84
C VAL A 486 -20.80 11.63 -16.72
N ARG A 487 -20.46 11.42 -15.44
CA ARG A 487 -21.34 11.72 -14.30
C ARG A 487 -21.65 13.22 -14.21
N GLU A 488 -20.64 14.08 -14.34
CA GLU A 488 -20.80 15.52 -14.31
C GLU A 488 -21.66 16.01 -15.47
N THR A 489 -21.43 15.50 -16.68
CA THR A 489 -22.22 15.85 -17.86
C THR A 489 -23.68 15.42 -17.70
N LEU A 490 -23.94 14.19 -17.25
CA LEU A 490 -25.30 13.70 -16.96
C LEU A 490 -26.00 14.51 -15.85
N ALA A 491 -25.26 14.97 -14.84
CA ALA A 491 -25.82 15.78 -13.75
C ALA A 491 -26.16 17.21 -14.20
N ARG A 492 -25.39 17.78 -15.13
CA ARG A 492 -25.63 19.11 -15.70
C ARG A 492 -26.76 19.11 -16.73
N SER A 493 -26.98 17.99 -17.42
CA SER A 493 -27.99 17.87 -18.46
C SER A 493 -29.36 17.54 -17.87
N LEU A 494 -30.10 18.55 -17.41
CA LEU A 494 -31.44 18.33 -16.84
C LEU A 494 -32.49 17.82 -17.86
N ARG A 495 -32.24 17.91 -19.18
CA ARG A 495 -33.16 17.44 -20.24
C ARG A 495 -32.54 16.98 -21.57
N GLU A 496 -31.22 16.93 -21.73
CA GLU A 496 -30.58 16.51 -22.99
C GLU A 496 -29.55 15.40 -22.75
N LYS A 497 -29.41 14.46 -23.70
CA LYS A 497 -28.47 13.33 -23.56
C LYS A 497 -27.04 13.86 -23.52
N ALA A 498 -26.28 13.55 -22.47
CA ALA A 498 -24.85 13.84 -22.39
C ALA A 498 -24.12 13.06 -23.50
N ASP A 499 -23.77 13.72 -24.61
CA ASP A 499 -23.11 13.09 -25.76
C ASP A 499 -23.75 11.76 -26.17
N GLY A 500 -25.08 11.71 -26.27
CA GLY A 500 -25.82 10.48 -26.64
C GLY A 500 -25.95 9.41 -25.55
N ILE A 501 -25.37 9.60 -24.36
CA ILE A 501 -25.47 8.70 -23.19
C ILE A 501 -26.62 9.16 -22.28
N ALA A 502 -27.51 8.23 -21.91
CA ALA A 502 -28.65 8.51 -21.02
C ALA A 502 -28.40 8.10 -19.56
N ARG A 503 -27.62 7.05 -19.34
CA ARG A 503 -27.29 6.50 -18.02
C ARG A 503 -25.91 5.87 -18.07
N LEU A 504 -25.10 6.13 -17.04
CA LEU A 504 -23.83 5.44 -16.81
C LEU A 504 -24.03 4.30 -15.82
N VAL A 505 -23.61 3.09 -16.18
CA VAL A 505 -23.59 1.93 -15.29
C VAL A 505 -22.13 1.48 -15.13
N GLU A 506 -21.63 1.56 -13.90
CA GLU A 506 -20.25 1.17 -13.57
C GLU A 506 -20.24 -0.16 -12.82
N VAL A 507 -19.81 -1.23 -13.49
CA VAL A 507 -19.78 -2.59 -12.90
C VAL A 507 -18.38 -2.93 -12.41
N THR A 508 -18.15 -2.76 -11.10
CA THR A 508 -16.84 -3.01 -10.45
C THR A 508 -16.74 -4.41 -9.83
N GLN A 509 -15.52 -4.93 -9.67
CA GLN A 509 -15.22 -6.17 -8.95
C GLN A 509 -15.27 -6.04 -7.41
N SER A 510 -15.66 -4.87 -6.88
CA SER A 510 -15.78 -4.70 -5.44
C SER A 510 -16.83 -5.67 -4.86
N PRO A 511 -16.67 -6.15 -3.62
CA PRO A 511 -17.64 -7.05 -3.00
C PRO A 511 -19.06 -6.46 -3.03
N LEU A 512 -20.10 -7.28 -3.25
CA LEU A 512 -21.51 -6.83 -3.20
C LEU A 512 -21.86 -6.18 -1.85
N GLY A 513 -21.26 -6.69 -0.78
CA GLY A 513 -21.38 -6.17 0.56
C GLY A 513 -20.37 -6.82 1.48
N ARG A 514 -20.02 -6.13 2.58
CA ARG A 514 -19.06 -6.62 3.58
C ARG A 514 -19.71 -7.43 4.71
N THR A 515 -21.01 -7.71 4.58
CA THR A 515 -21.79 -8.38 5.62
C THR A 515 -22.48 -9.63 5.07
N PRO A 516 -22.67 -10.68 5.89
CA PRO A 516 -23.40 -11.88 5.47
C PRO A 516 -24.88 -11.64 5.13
N THR A 517 -25.42 -10.46 5.43
CA THR A 517 -26.79 -10.06 5.11
C THR A 517 -26.97 -9.61 3.67
N SER A 518 -25.89 -9.20 3.00
CA SER A 518 -25.89 -8.96 1.55
C SER A 518 -25.74 -10.30 0.83
N ASN A 519 -26.54 -10.53 -0.20
CA ASN A 519 -26.56 -11.74 -1.03
C ASN A 519 -27.25 -11.46 -2.38
N PRO A 520 -27.17 -12.36 -3.38
CA PRO A 520 -27.79 -12.14 -4.69
C PRO A 520 -29.27 -11.76 -4.63
N ALA A 521 -30.07 -12.38 -3.77
CA ALA A 521 -31.51 -12.09 -3.66
C ALA A 521 -31.80 -10.70 -3.09
N THR A 522 -31.06 -10.25 -2.07
CA THR A 522 -31.22 -8.90 -1.52
C THR A 522 -30.65 -7.81 -2.40
N TYR A 523 -29.53 -8.08 -3.09
CA TYR A 523 -28.89 -7.10 -3.95
C TYR A 523 -29.75 -6.78 -5.18
N SER A 524 -30.34 -7.80 -5.79
CA SER A 524 -31.18 -7.67 -6.97
C SER A 524 -32.62 -7.22 -6.69
N GLY A 525 -33.01 -7.11 -5.42
CA GLY A 525 -34.40 -6.80 -5.03
C GLY A 525 -35.38 -7.98 -5.13
N VAL A 526 -34.96 -9.13 -5.67
CA VAL A 526 -35.80 -10.35 -5.74
C VAL A 526 -36.36 -10.75 -4.37
N TRP A 527 -35.56 -10.59 -3.32
CA TRP A 527 -35.97 -10.96 -1.97
C TRP A 527 -37.17 -10.13 -1.45
N ASP A 528 -37.30 -8.88 -1.86
CA ASP A 528 -38.43 -8.04 -1.43
C ASP A 528 -39.75 -8.54 -2.03
N GLU A 529 -39.76 -8.87 -3.32
CA GLU A 529 -40.91 -9.46 -3.99
C GLU A 529 -41.27 -10.82 -3.37
N VAL A 530 -40.28 -11.67 -3.08
CA VAL A 530 -40.49 -12.95 -2.38
C VAL A 530 -41.12 -12.73 -0.99
N CYS A 531 -40.63 -11.76 -0.21
CA CYS A 531 -41.22 -11.43 1.10
C CYS A 531 -42.68 -10.99 1.00
N HIS A 532 -43.05 -10.25 -0.05
CA HIS A 532 -44.44 -9.87 -0.30
C HIS A 532 -45.34 -11.07 -0.60
N LEU A 533 -44.86 -12.06 -1.36
CA LEU A 533 -45.60 -13.30 -1.62
C LEU A 533 -45.84 -14.10 -0.33
N PHE A 534 -44.79 -14.27 0.49
CA PHE A 534 -44.93 -14.98 1.77
C PHE A 534 -45.97 -14.32 2.69
N ALA A 535 -46.05 -12.98 2.69
CA ALA A 535 -47.05 -12.24 3.47
C ALA A 535 -48.50 -12.43 2.95
N GLN A 536 -48.67 -12.75 1.67
CA GLN A 536 -49.98 -12.98 1.06
C GLN A 536 -50.53 -14.41 1.27
N THR A 537 -49.69 -15.34 1.74
CA THR A 537 -50.13 -16.71 2.05
C THR A 537 -51.21 -16.75 3.13
N ARG A 538 -52.07 -17.78 3.08
CA ARG A 538 -53.16 -17.96 4.06
C ARG A 538 -52.62 -18.04 5.49
N GLU A 539 -51.53 -18.79 5.69
CA GLU A 539 -50.88 -18.97 6.99
C GLU A 539 -50.35 -17.64 7.56
N SER A 540 -49.76 -16.79 6.71
CA SER A 540 -49.32 -15.45 7.12
C SER A 540 -50.50 -14.55 7.50
N LYS A 541 -51.57 -14.54 6.70
CA LYS A 541 -52.76 -13.72 6.97
C LYS A 541 -53.42 -14.09 8.29
N LEU A 542 -53.54 -15.39 8.60
CA LEU A 542 -54.09 -15.88 9.86
C LEU A 542 -53.25 -15.47 11.09
N ARG A 543 -51.92 -15.40 10.93
CA ARG A 543 -50.99 -15.04 12.01
C ARG A 543 -50.69 -13.53 12.06
N GLY A 544 -51.28 -12.72 11.18
CA GLY A 544 -51.00 -11.29 11.06
C GLY A 544 -49.58 -10.96 10.58
N PHE A 545 -48.90 -11.88 9.92
CA PHE A 545 -47.54 -11.68 9.43
C PHE A 545 -47.52 -10.80 8.19
N ARG A 546 -46.67 -9.77 8.22
CA ARG A 546 -46.41 -8.85 7.10
C ARG A 546 -45.09 -9.22 6.42
N ALA A 547 -44.82 -8.62 5.25
CA ALA A 547 -43.58 -8.87 4.49
C ALA A 547 -42.30 -8.64 5.33
N SER A 548 -42.33 -7.69 6.27
CA SER A 548 -41.22 -7.43 7.20
C SER A 548 -40.81 -8.65 8.02
N ARG A 549 -41.74 -9.57 8.33
CA ARG A 549 -41.47 -10.82 9.07
C ARG A 549 -40.50 -11.73 8.33
N PHE A 550 -40.57 -11.74 7.00
CA PHE A 550 -39.74 -12.58 6.13
C PHE A 550 -38.44 -11.90 5.69
N ARG A 551 -38.24 -10.63 6.06
CA ARG A 551 -36.95 -9.96 5.88
C ARG A 551 -36.04 -10.36 7.03
N PHE A 552 -35.01 -11.16 6.75
CA PHE A 552 -34.05 -11.59 7.79
C PHE A 552 -33.26 -10.43 8.42
N ASN A 553 -33.25 -9.25 7.80
CA ASN A 553 -32.68 -8.03 8.40
C ASN A 553 -33.62 -7.41 9.46
N SER A 554 -34.92 -7.70 9.44
CA SER A 554 -35.91 -7.18 10.39
C SER A 554 -35.92 -7.98 11.70
N PRO A 555 -35.98 -7.32 12.87
CA PRO A 555 -36.19 -8.00 14.16
C PRO A 555 -37.47 -8.84 14.22
N SER A 556 -38.46 -8.53 13.37
CA SER A 556 -39.79 -9.11 13.50
C SER A 556 -39.82 -10.64 13.31
N GLY A 557 -38.98 -11.22 12.46
CA GLY A 557 -39.01 -12.67 12.19
C GLY A 557 -37.64 -13.36 12.04
N ARG A 558 -36.55 -12.61 12.19
CA ARG A 558 -35.18 -13.15 12.14
C ARG A 558 -34.84 -13.99 13.37
N CYS A 559 -33.76 -14.76 13.25
CA CYS A 559 -33.12 -15.36 14.41
C CYS A 559 -32.35 -14.29 15.20
N GLU A 560 -32.65 -14.18 16.50
CA GLU A 560 -32.02 -13.18 17.38
C GLU A 560 -30.53 -13.47 17.64
N ALA A 561 -30.15 -14.74 17.76
CA ALA A 561 -28.76 -15.14 18.07
C ALA A 561 -27.75 -14.70 16.99
N CYS A 562 -28.11 -14.79 15.71
CA CYS A 562 -27.27 -14.32 14.60
C CYS A 562 -27.75 -13.00 14.00
N ARG A 563 -28.82 -12.40 14.53
CA ARG A 563 -29.50 -11.22 13.98
C ARG A 563 -29.75 -11.36 12.47
N GLY A 564 -30.24 -12.52 12.04
CA GLY A 564 -30.56 -12.81 10.64
C GLY A 564 -29.39 -13.12 9.70
N ARG A 565 -28.13 -13.12 10.18
CA ARG A 565 -26.97 -13.43 9.35
C ARG A 565 -26.87 -14.91 8.94
N GLY A 566 -27.42 -15.80 9.77
CA GLY A 566 -27.25 -17.26 9.64
C GLY A 566 -25.89 -17.77 10.11
N VAL A 567 -24.92 -16.87 10.30
CA VAL A 567 -23.57 -17.15 10.79
C VAL A 567 -23.19 -16.24 11.95
N GLN A 568 -22.23 -16.67 12.76
CA GLN A 568 -21.58 -15.89 13.82
C GLN A 568 -20.12 -15.68 13.47
N ARG A 569 -19.60 -14.48 13.74
CA ARG A 569 -18.19 -14.14 13.48
C ARG A 569 -17.38 -14.44 14.74
N VAL A 570 -16.40 -15.33 14.61
CA VAL A 570 -15.41 -15.64 15.65
C VAL A 570 -14.17 -14.80 15.34
N ARG A 571 -13.81 -13.91 16.27
CA ARG A 571 -12.59 -13.11 16.13
C ARG A 571 -11.39 -13.92 16.59
N LEU A 572 -10.41 -14.07 15.71
CA LEU A 572 -9.13 -14.69 16.03
C LEU A 572 -8.08 -13.59 16.23
N GLN A 573 -7.06 -13.84 17.06
CA GLN A 573 -6.07 -12.79 17.39
C GLN A 573 -5.02 -12.58 16.30
N LEU A 574 -4.57 -13.67 15.67
CA LEU A 574 -3.47 -13.67 14.70
C LEU A 574 -3.89 -14.13 13.31
N LEU A 575 -5.09 -14.69 13.19
CA LEU A 575 -5.65 -15.22 11.95
C LEU A 575 -6.86 -14.38 11.52
N PRO A 576 -7.22 -14.37 10.23
CA PRO A 576 -8.45 -13.75 9.78
C PRO A 576 -9.67 -14.27 10.53
N ASP A 577 -10.62 -13.38 10.82
CA ASP A 577 -11.91 -13.74 11.42
C ASP A 577 -12.60 -14.86 10.62
N VAL A 578 -13.16 -15.85 11.30
CA VAL A 578 -13.92 -16.94 10.68
C VAL A 578 -15.40 -16.81 10.97
N PHE A 579 -16.24 -17.22 10.00
CA PHE A 579 -17.68 -17.26 10.15
C PHE A 579 -18.14 -18.70 10.36
N VAL A 580 -18.78 -18.96 11.49
CA VAL A 580 -19.35 -20.28 11.83
C VAL A 580 -20.86 -20.25 11.69
N THR A 581 -21.45 -21.36 11.26
CA THR A 581 -22.91 -21.50 11.18
C THR A 581 -23.55 -21.24 12.54
N CYS A 582 -24.62 -20.43 12.58
CA CYS A 582 -25.31 -20.11 13.83
C CYS A 582 -25.87 -21.39 14.47
N PRO A 583 -25.53 -21.72 15.72
CA PRO A 583 -26.01 -22.94 16.36
C PRO A 583 -27.52 -22.91 16.64
N THR A 584 -28.09 -21.72 16.84
CA THR A 584 -29.52 -21.55 17.19
C THR A 584 -30.44 -21.78 15.99
N CYS A 585 -30.17 -21.15 14.85
CA CYS A 585 -31.00 -21.31 13.65
C CYS A 585 -30.41 -22.25 12.62
N ARG A 586 -29.21 -22.83 12.86
CA ARG A 586 -28.52 -23.75 11.93
C ARG A 586 -28.34 -23.18 10.51
N GLY A 587 -28.16 -21.86 10.41
CA GLY A 587 -28.01 -21.17 9.13
C GLY A 587 -29.31 -20.65 8.53
N GLU A 588 -30.48 -20.98 9.10
CA GLU A 588 -31.79 -20.67 8.51
C GLU A 588 -32.18 -19.18 8.56
N ARG A 589 -31.44 -18.35 9.31
CA ARG A 589 -31.63 -16.89 9.45
C ARG A 589 -32.93 -16.44 10.13
N PHE A 590 -33.94 -17.30 10.25
CA PHE A 590 -35.24 -16.99 10.83
C PHE A 590 -35.48 -17.70 12.16
N ASN A 591 -36.45 -17.21 12.93
CA ASN A 591 -36.95 -17.94 14.09
C ASN A 591 -37.97 -19.02 13.67
N ALA A 592 -38.23 -19.98 14.56
CA ALA A 592 -39.08 -21.13 14.27
C ALA A 592 -40.50 -20.73 13.83
N ALA A 593 -41.08 -19.69 14.43
CA ALA A 593 -42.44 -19.24 14.09
C ALA A 593 -42.54 -18.70 12.66
N THR A 594 -41.51 -18.02 12.16
CA THR A 594 -41.46 -17.56 10.76
C THR A 594 -41.32 -18.72 9.78
N LEU A 595 -40.56 -19.76 10.16
CA LEU A 595 -40.35 -20.96 9.33
C LEU A 595 -41.56 -21.91 9.27
N GLN A 596 -42.63 -21.64 10.02
CA GLN A 596 -43.89 -22.36 9.89
C GLN A 596 -44.70 -21.97 8.66
N VAL A 597 -44.39 -20.83 8.03
CA VAL A 597 -45.09 -20.36 6.83
C VAL A 597 -44.47 -20.95 5.58
N ARG A 598 -45.30 -21.53 4.71
CA ARG A 598 -44.86 -22.11 3.43
C ARG A 598 -45.48 -21.44 2.21
N PHE A 599 -44.68 -21.28 1.17
CA PHE A 599 -45.10 -20.88 -0.18
C PHE A 599 -44.68 -21.99 -1.15
N HIS A 600 -45.64 -22.58 -1.88
CA HIS A 600 -45.42 -23.81 -2.68
C HIS A 600 -44.65 -24.91 -1.92
N GLY A 601 -44.97 -25.10 -0.64
CA GLY A 601 -44.31 -26.10 0.22
C GLY A 601 -42.94 -25.67 0.78
N LEU A 602 -42.37 -24.56 0.34
CA LEU A 602 -41.05 -24.06 0.75
C LEU A 602 -41.16 -22.99 1.84
N THR A 603 -40.30 -23.05 2.85
CA THR A 603 -40.13 -21.96 3.82
C THR A 603 -39.28 -20.83 3.24
N ALA A 604 -39.28 -19.67 3.89
CA ALA A 604 -38.42 -18.55 3.49
C ALA A 604 -36.92 -18.95 3.46
N ALA A 605 -36.48 -19.82 4.37
CA ALA A 605 -35.09 -20.28 4.36
C ALA A 605 -34.82 -21.31 3.27
N ASP A 606 -35.80 -22.15 2.91
CA ASP A 606 -35.68 -23.06 1.77
C ASP A 606 -35.47 -22.28 0.47
N VAL A 607 -36.24 -21.22 0.24
CA VAL A 607 -36.08 -20.35 -0.94
C VAL A 607 -34.69 -19.71 -0.98
N LEU A 608 -34.16 -19.23 0.15
CA LEU A 608 -32.79 -18.69 0.20
C LEU A 608 -31.71 -19.75 -0.05
N ARG A 609 -32.01 -21.04 0.19
CA ARG A 609 -31.08 -22.15 -0.04
C ARG A 609 -31.15 -22.71 -1.46
N GLN A 610 -32.21 -22.42 -2.22
CA GLN A 610 -32.32 -22.83 -3.62
C GLN A 610 -31.19 -22.24 -4.46
N ARG A 611 -30.71 -23.04 -5.43
CA ARG A 611 -29.88 -22.52 -6.52
C ARG A 611 -30.71 -21.55 -7.36
N ILE A 612 -30.04 -20.62 -8.02
CA ILE A 612 -30.69 -19.66 -8.92
C ILE A 612 -31.45 -20.39 -10.03
N ASP A 613 -30.92 -21.48 -10.58
CA ASP A 613 -31.61 -22.31 -11.57
C ASP A 613 -32.94 -22.87 -11.02
N GLU A 614 -32.92 -23.45 -9.81
CA GLU A 614 -34.10 -24.02 -9.14
C GLU A 614 -35.12 -22.93 -8.77
N ALA A 615 -34.64 -21.77 -8.35
CA ALA A 615 -35.50 -20.63 -8.05
C ALA A 615 -36.15 -20.07 -9.32
N ALA A 616 -35.43 -20.05 -10.45
CA ALA A 616 -35.97 -19.58 -11.73
C ALA A 616 -37.17 -20.44 -12.17
N GLU A 617 -37.11 -21.74 -11.93
CA GLU A 617 -38.24 -22.66 -12.15
C GLU A 617 -39.37 -22.41 -11.14
N THR A 618 -39.04 -22.28 -9.86
CA THR A 618 -40.01 -22.06 -8.76
C THR A 618 -40.83 -20.78 -8.98
N PHE A 619 -40.21 -19.72 -9.50
CA PHE A 619 -40.83 -18.41 -9.70
C PHE A 619 -41.10 -18.07 -11.18
N ALA A 620 -41.12 -19.07 -12.06
CA ALA A 620 -41.28 -18.87 -13.52
C ALA A 620 -42.54 -18.05 -13.90
N ASN A 621 -43.62 -18.20 -13.12
CA ASN A 621 -44.90 -17.51 -13.36
C ASN A 621 -44.95 -16.08 -12.82
N LEU A 622 -43.88 -15.59 -12.17
CA LEU A 622 -43.82 -14.27 -11.56
C LEU A 622 -42.89 -13.36 -12.36
N SER A 623 -43.46 -12.62 -13.31
CA SER A 623 -42.71 -11.83 -14.30
C SER A 623 -41.58 -10.96 -13.72
N ARG A 624 -41.81 -10.31 -12.57
CA ARG A 624 -40.79 -9.47 -11.90
C ARG A 624 -39.59 -10.26 -11.38
N VAL A 625 -39.81 -11.45 -10.84
CA VAL A 625 -38.75 -12.29 -10.28
C VAL A 625 -38.09 -13.11 -11.40
N ALA A 626 -38.89 -13.67 -12.30
CA ALA A 626 -38.42 -14.50 -13.40
C ALA A 626 -37.44 -13.76 -14.33
N GLY A 627 -37.65 -12.47 -14.60
CA GLY A 627 -36.74 -11.66 -15.42
C GLY A 627 -35.32 -11.61 -14.85
N VAL A 628 -35.20 -11.26 -13.56
CA VAL A 628 -33.90 -11.16 -12.87
C VAL A 628 -33.23 -12.53 -12.72
N LEU A 629 -34.00 -13.58 -12.41
CA LEU A 629 -33.42 -14.92 -12.30
C LEU A 629 -32.94 -15.43 -13.66
N LYS A 630 -33.63 -15.05 -14.75
CA LYS A 630 -33.17 -15.36 -16.11
C LYS A 630 -31.85 -14.66 -16.44
N THR A 631 -31.68 -13.37 -16.12
CA THR A 631 -30.42 -12.67 -16.37
C THR A 631 -29.28 -13.27 -15.56
N PHE A 632 -29.52 -13.69 -14.30
CA PHE A 632 -28.53 -14.42 -13.50
C PHE A 632 -28.08 -15.72 -14.18
N ARG A 633 -28.98 -16.47 -14.82
CA ARG A 633 -28.63 -17.69 -15.56
C ARG A 633 -27.81 -17.37 -16.81
N GLU A 634 -28.17 -16.33 -17.56
CA GLU A 634 -27.48 -15.94 -18.80
C GLU A 634 -26.04 -15.46 -18.54
N VAL A 635 -25.76 -14.83 -17.40
CA VAL A 635 -24.39 -14.49 -16.98
C VAL A 635 -23.64 -15.65 -16.32
N GLY A 636 -24.24 -16.84 -16.27
CA GLY A 636 -23.62 -18.07 -15.77
C GLY A 636 -23.57 -18.20 -14.24
N LEU A 637 -24.51 -17.60 -13.51
CA LEU A 637 -24.59 -17.68 -12.04
C LEU A 637 -25.61 -18.68 -11.51
N GLY A 638 -26.19 -19.53 -12.38
CA GLY A 638 -27.26 -20.47 -12.02
C GLY A 638 -26.95 -21.39 -10.83
N TYR A 639 -25.68 -21.75 -10.65
CA TYR A 639 -25.19 -22.62 -9.56
C TYR A 639 -25.17 -21.95 -8.17
N LEU A 640 -25.20 -20.62 -8.09
CA LEU A 640 -25.17 -19.92 -6.80
C LEU A 640 -26.50 -20.05 -6.08
N ARG A 641 -26.46 -20.03 -4.74
CA ARG A 641 -27.69 -19.97 -3.93
C ARG A 641 -28.18 -18.54 -3.82
N LEU A 642 -29.50 -18.33 -3.86
CA LEU A 642 -30.12 -17.00 -3.74
C LEU A 642 -29.66 -16.23 -2.48
N GLY A 643 -29.57 -16.94 -1.36
CA GLY A 643 -29.16 -16.40 -0.07
C GLY A 643 -27.66 -16.47 0.21
N GLN A 644 -26.82 -16.91 -0.73
CA GLN A 644 -25.37 -17.06 -0.51
C GLN A 644 -24.75 -15.73 -0.06
N ALA A 645 -24.02 -15.75 1.05
CA ALA A 645 -23.47 -14.53 1.63
C ALA A 645 -22.51 -13.84 0.65
N ALA A 646 -22.62 -12.52 0.51
CA ALA A 646 -21.74 -11.73 -0.33
C ALA A 646 -20.26 -11.84 0.04
N THR A 647 -19.97 -12.14 1.32
CA THR A 647 -18.61 -12.36 1.83
C THR A 647 -17.98 -13.66 1.36
N THR A 648 -18.77 -14.59 0.80
CA THR A 648 -18.31 -15.88 0.25
C THR A 648 -18.33 -15.91 -1.27
N LEU A 649 -18.62 -14.78 -1.93
CA LEU A 649 -18.60 -14.68 -3.39
C LEU A 649 -17.22 -14.24 -3.86
N SER A 650 -16.77 -14.77 -4.98
CA SER A 650 -15.57 -14.28 -5.67
C SER A 650 -15.81 -12.88 -6.25
N GLY A 651 -14.73 -12.16 -6.56
CA GLY A 651 -14.83 -10.85 -7.20
C GLY A 651 -15.58 -10.89 -8.54
N GLY A 652 -15.35 -11.93 -9.34
CA GLY A 652 -16.02 -12.16 -10.61
C GLY A 652 -17.49 -12.58 -10.47
N GLU A 653 -17.85 -13.35 -9.44
CA GLU A 653 -19.26 -13.64 -9.10
C GLU A 653 -19.99 -12.35 -8.68
N ALA A 654 -19.40 -11.57 -7.78
CA ALA A 654 -19.97 -10.29 -7.34
C ALA A 654 -20.17 -9.33 -8.53
N GLN A 655 -19.18 -9.23 -9.43
CA GLN A 655 -19.28 -8.40 -10.63
C GLN A 655 -20.43 -8.86 -11.54
N ARG A 656 -20.58 -10.16 -11.77
CA ARG A 656 -21.66 -10.71 -12.60
C ARG A 656 -23.04 -10.53 -11.97
N VAL A 657 -23.17 -10.61 -10.65
CA VAL A 657 -24.44 -10.31 -9.95
C VAL A 657 -24.83 -8.85 -10.16
N LYS A 658 -23.87 -7.92 -10.06
CA LYS A 658 -24.11 -6.50 -10.35
C LYS A 658 -24.54 -6.29 -11.79
N LEU A 659 -23.81 -6.88 -12.74
CA LEU A 659 -24.12 -6.79 -14.17
C LEU A 659 -25.56 -7.27 -14.45
N ALA A 660 -25.91 -8.45 -13.95
CA ALA A 660 -27.21 -9.04 -14.21
C ALA A 660 -28.38 -8.38 -13.47
N THR A 661 -28.11 -7.51 -12.49
CA THR A 661 -29.13 -6.65 -11.87
C THR A 661 -29.42 -5.40 -12.74
N GLU A 662 -28.48 -5.02 -13.61
CA GLU A 662 -28.60 -3.85 -14.48
C GLU A 662 -29.10 -4.21 -15.89
N LEU A 663 -28.92 -5.48 -16.31
CA LEU A 663 -29.56 -6.10 -17.48
C LEU A 663 -31.02 -6.41 -17.17
#